data_AF-A0A8S1DFY7-F1
#
_entry.id   AF-A0A8S1DFY7-F1
#
_cell.length_a   1.000
_cell.length_b   1.000
_cell.length_c   1.000
_cell.angle_alpha   90.00
_cell.angle_beta   90.00
_cell.angle_gamma   90.00
#
_symmetry.space_group_name_H-M   'P 1'
#
loop_
_entity.id
_entity.type
_entity.pdbx_description
1 polymer ?
#
loop_
_entity_poly.entity_id
_entity_poly.type
_entity_poly.pdbx_seq_one_letter_code
_entity_poly.pdbx_strand_id
1 'polypeptide(L)'
;MWLENAVPVLMLLALLGAAGAARGPKNMPPLQEEPTRKRPVISTECQFGKQLYELGQTWNADLGPPFGVMYCIRCSCVAVQKKRRIVARSQCRNIKNECPVPSCDEPVLLPGRCCKVCEADLKNSPDVAQDIPHHTMTEEAERNLKGFAAILTGRTSLRELNTRSVATARFNFHKKNLYYSVVYSADMARPKAIHFLDSEGAILEEQLLTDNAYRNASGKVCGVWWRVPRAYRQLLRDEKVHIALLTEPPPLPGIADEPRALGGQVARYKGLNTELFSALLQAAPENPARGVGGTAIVTASSSAPSIHLSVVFSGAFSPDDVADVPLVVRLVNDKQQTVLDEVIRIHKPSHELNTLEVRSAVKNGDLRLLARSKLQLIVQSKHHPEYRLQGEVTVRIGCDMFQASLSAAEADDAEVADHAATTASGLAWMYLTRDGSLLYNVRLDDADAAVTGVHLVAGKGRGRRQELEDLTQHFAAGWANGSVDRLTPRELEQLYAGELSLSVALGTAGAVRGRLSAHPAADPRLVDAPLLLKRPDLKTPATSVGLAWVTVDKDCNLLYEISIVGHGLEQRPLELYVEDIPVLAPNAPVSRKKVVEFYGPVVEGFAIGLNEIELSRLHSGMSFLNVVDQKTNTTVLQTRIETLRLPETCLPHVSDNDLPQQQVDHVPERSCFYEGSFYKEGELWRVGSDVCTLCSCKNGRPACEAMPCPPTNCPNPTKKRGDCCPSCYSELNCDVMQPAARIARAGCLFLISAGALCK
;
A
#
# COMPACT_ATOMS: atom_id res chain seq x y z
N MET A 1 50.51 -47.97 -45.06
CA MET A 1 51.49 -48.94 -44.52
C MET A 1 50.79 -49.67 -43.39
N TRP A 2 50.31 -50.91 -43.67
CA TRP A 2 50.06 -52.06 -42.77
C TRP A 2 49.63 -51.78 -41.31
N LEU A 3 48.39 -52.06 -40.86
CA LEU A 3 47.81 -53.32 -40.29
C LEU A 3 46.94 -52.83 -39.09
N GLU A 4 45.86 -53.45 -38.58
CA GLU A 4 45.28 -54.78 -38.68
C GLU A 4 43.84 -54.71 -38.12
N ASN A 5 42.97 -55.56 -38.66
CA ASN A 5 41.59 -55.77 -38.20
C ASN A 5 41.54 -56.83 -37.08
N ALA A 6 40.39 -56.85 -36.40
CA ALA A 6 39.68 -58.02 -35.85
C ALA A 6 39.72 -58.26 -34.33
N VAL A 7 38.52 -58.10 -33.76
CA VAL A 7 38.00 -58.69 -32.51
C VAL A 7 37.96 -60.22 -32.65
N PRO A 8 38.19 -61.03 -31.58
CA PRO A 8 37.05 -61.69 -30.94
C PRO A 8 37.15 -61.96 -29.43
N VAL A 9 35.95 -62.22 -28.89
CA VAL A 9 35.52 -62.65 -27.55
C VAL A 9 35.98 -64.08 -27.22
N LEU A 10 36.38 -64.38 -25.96
CA LEU A 10 35.97 -65.61 -25.23
C LEU A 10 36.40 -65.66 -23.74
N MET A 11 35.36 -65.73 -22.89
CA MET A 11 35.19 -66.34 -21.55
C MET A 11 36.22 -67.36 -21.02
N LEU A 12 36.54 -67.29 -19.70
CA LEU A 12 36.23 -68.28 -18.61
C LEU A 12 37.22 -68.26 -17.40
N LEU A 13 36.63 -68.21 -16.18
CA LEU A 13 37.04 -68.84 -14.88
C LEU A 13 38.31 -68.32 -14.14
N ALA A 14 38.40 -68.23 -12.80
CA ALA A 14 37.50 -68.52 -11.67
C ALA A 14 38.13 -68.04 -10.33
N LEU A 15 37.24 -67.67 -9.39
CA LEU A 15 37.22 -67.93 -7.93
C LEU A 15 38.44 -67.66 -7.03
N LEU A 16 38.21 -66.78 -6.03
CA LEU A 16 38.41 -66.90 -4.56
C LEU A 16 38.24 -65.47 -4.00
N GLY A 17 37.38 -65.08 -3.07
CA GLY A 17 36.55 -65.75 -2.08
C GLY A 17 36.61 -64.91 -0.80
N ALA A 18 35.55 -64.15 -0.47
CA ALA A 18 35.24 -63.71 0.90
C ALA A 18 33.83 -63.10 0.95
N ALA A 19 32.91 -63.83 1.57
CA ALA A 19 31.56 -63.39 1.87
C ALA A 19 31.57 -62.35 3.00
N GLY A 20 31.05 -61.16 2.72
CA GLY A 20 30.66 -60.17 3.71
C GLY A 20 29.22 -59.74 3.43
N ALA A 21 28.29 -60.22 4.24
CA ALA A 21 26.89 -59.81 4.18
C ALA A 21 26.77 -58.35 4.63
N ALA A 22 26.36 -57.45 3.73
CA ALA A 22 25.90 -56.11 4.11
C ALA A 22 24.76 -55.65 3.19
N ARG A 23 23.60 -55.52 3.85
CA ARG A 23 22.32 -54.93 3.44
C ARG A 23 22.39 -53.92 2.28
N GLY A 24 21.52 -54.10 1.30
CA GLY A 24 21.35 -53.20 0.16
C GLY A 24 21.07 -51.74 0.58
N PRO A 25 21.46 -50.77 -0.27
CA PRO A 25 21.20 -49.37 0.00
C PRO A 25 19.69 -49.14 -0.02
N LYS A 26 19.16 -48.81 1.16
CA LYS A 26 17.82 -48.24 1.32
C LYS A 26 17.71 -47.06 0.37
N ASN A 27 16.60 -46.99 -0.37
CA ASN A 27 16.16 -45.80 -1.07
C ASN A 27 16.34 -44.58 -0.17
N MET A 28 17.38 -43.78 -0.40
CA MET A 28 17.39 -42.40 0.04
C MET A 28 16.31 -41.70 -0.78
N PRO A 29 15.33 -41.05 -0.15
CA PRO A 29 14.56 -40.03 -0.85
C PRO A 29 15.57 -39.06 -1.47
N PRO A 30 15.30 -38.50 -2.66
CA PRO A 30 16.15 -37.43 -3.17
C PRO A 30 16.25 -36.39 -2.05
N LEU A 31 17.47 -36.02 -1.68
CA LEU A 31 17.70 -34.81 -0.91
C LEU A 31 17.08 -33.69 -1.76
N GLN A 32 15.85 -33.32 -1.41
CA GLN A 32 15.30 -32.03 -1.76
C GLN A 32 16.38 -31.04 -1.35
N GLU A 33 16.85 -30.23 -2.29
CA GLU A 33 17.64 -29.06 -1.94
C GLU A 33 16.87 -28.35 -0.82
N GLU A 34 17.47 -28.27 0.37
CA GLU A 34 17.00 -27.34 1.38
C GLU A 34 16.81 -26.00 0.66
N PRO A 35 15.63 -25.34 0.79
CA PRO A 35 15.42 -24.04 0.19
C PRO A 35 16.58 -23.17 0.65
N THR A 36 17.39 -22.78 -0.32
CA THR A 36 18.69 -22.13 -0.17
C THR A 36 18.67 -21.18 1.03
N ARG A 37 19.60 -21.36 1.99
CA ARG A 37 19.91 -20.42 3.08
C ARG A 37 19.51 -19.00 2.68
N LYS A 38 18.48 -18.49 3.36
CA LYS A 38 17.95 -17.12 3.32
C LYS A 38 19.05 -16.13 2.93
N ARG A 39 19.04 -15.63 1.69
CA ARG A 39 19.82 -14.43 1.37
C ARG A 39 18.95 -13.24 1.76
N PRO A 40 19.32 -12.46 2.79
CA PRO A 40 18.60 -11.21 3.05
C PRO A 40 18.61 -10.37 1.79
N VAL A 41 17.44 -9.87 1.40
CA VAL A 41 17.33 -8.90 0.32
C VAL A 41 18.20 -7.71 0.71
N ILE A 42 19.15 -7.36 -0.14
CA ILE A 42 20.15 -6.36 0.17
C ILE A 42 19.56 -4.98 -0.19
N SER A 43 19.46 -4.10 0.81
CA SER A 43 18.91 -2.75 0.67
C SER A 43 19.83 -1.82 -0.16
N THR A 44 19.22 -0.89 -0.89
CA THR A 44 19.89 0.22 -1.56
C THR A 44 20.03 1.46 -0.66
N GLU A 45 19.79 1.29 0.65
CA GLU A 45 19.86 2.32 1.68
C GLU A 45 20.73 1.80 2.84
N CYS A 46 21.47 2.71 3.48
CA CYS A 46 22.27 2.40 4.65
C CYS A 46 21.43 2.58 5.90
N GLN A 47 21.30 1.53 6.71
CA GLN A 47 20.74 1.65 8.05
C GLN A 47 21.84 1.99 9.05
N PHE A 48 21.65 3.06 9.82
CA PHE A 48 22.49 3.36 10.98
C PHE A 48 21.61 3.71 12.17
N GLY A 49 21.66 2.89 13.22
CA GLY A 49 20.70 2.98 14.33
C GLY A 49 19.25 2.76 13.85
N LYS A 50 18.36 3.71 14.16
CA LYS A 50 16.95 3.72 13.75
C LYS A 50 16.67 4.57 12.49
N GLN A 51 17.71 5.00 11.77
CA GLN A 51 17.56 5.92 10.64
C GLN A 51 18.01 5.30 9.31
N LEU A 52 17.17 5.56 8.29
CA LEU A 52 17.37 5.44 6.84
C LEU A 52 18.34 6.47 6.26
N TYR A 53 19.45 6.07 5.64
CA TYR A 53 20.30 6.97 4.84
C TYR A 53 20.36 6.56 3.37
N GLU A 54 20.07 7.50 2.47
CA GLU A 54 20.15 7.30 1.02
C GLU A 54 21.61 7.26 0.53
N LEU A 55 21.86 6.60 -0.61
CA LEU A 55 23.16 6.63 -1.29
C LEU A 55 23.64 8.07 -1.50
N GLY A 56 24.87 8.34 -1.06
CA GLY A 56 25.52 9.65 -1.11
C GLY A 56 25.18 10.58 0.06
N GLN A 57 24.26 10.22 0.96
CA GLN A 57 24.04 10.99 2.18
C GLN A 57 25.20 10.83 3.15
N THR A 58 25.47 11.91 3.89
CA THR A 58 26.48 11.97 4.95
C THR A 58 25.85 12.41 6.26
N TRP A 59 26.25 11.82 7.37
CA TRP A 59 25.70 12.13 8.70
C TRP A 59 26.74 11.97 9.80
N ASN A 60 26.46 12.51 10.98
CA ASN A 60 27.24 12.27 12.18
C ASN A 60 26.71 11.01 12.88
N ALA A 61 27.61 10.11 13.31
CA ALA A 61 27.20 8.85 13.92
C ALA A 61 26.46 9.06 15.26
N ASP A 62 25.17 8.74 15.31
CA ASP A 62 24.42 8.67 16.57
C ASP A 62 24.40 7.23 17.10
N LEU A 63 25.14 7.00 18.19
CA LEU A 63 25.23 5.68 18.83
C LEU A 63 24.11 5.43 19.84
N GLY A 64 23.20 6.40 20.02
CA GLY A 64 22.13 6.34 21.01
C GLY A 64 22.64 6.45 22.46
N PRO A 65 21.72 6.48 23.43
CA PRO A 65 22.08 6.55 24.85
C PRO A 65 22.94 5.35 25.28
N PRO A 66 24.03 5.54 26.06
CA PRO A 66 24.45 6.79 26.72
C PRO A 66 25.40 7.68 25.90
N PHE A 67 25.84 7.25 24.72
CA PHE A 67 26.92 7.91 23.96
C PHE A 67 26.44 9.11 23.13
N GLY A 68 25.23 9.05 22.57
CA GLY A 68 24.66 10.11 21.73
C GLY A 68 25.41 10.31 20.41
N VAL A 69 25.38 11.55 19.90
CA VAL A 69 25.92 11.91 18.58
C VAL A 69 27.40 12.20 18.64
N MET A 70 28.18 11.44 17.86
CA MET A 70 29.62 11.60 17.69
C MET A 70 29.92 12.54 16.52
N TYR A 71 29.95 13.85 16.78
CA TYR A 71 30.13 14.88 15.74
C TYR A 71 31.45 14.79 14.95
N CYS A 72 32.48 14.11 15.47
CA CYS A 72 33.75 13.85 14.77
C CYS A 72 33.80 12.55 13.97
N ILE A 73 32.73 11.76 13.97
CA ILE A 73 32.61 10.56 13.15
C ILE A 73 31.62 10.87 12.05
N ARG A 74 32.15 11.11 10.84
CA ARG A 74 31.33 11.37 9.65
C ARG A 74 31.13 10.06 8.92
N CYS A 75 29.88 9.63 8.87
CA CYS A 75 29.41 8.50 8.10
C CYS A 75 28.91 8.96 6.73
N SER A 76 29.06 8.09 5.75
CA SER A 76 28.53 8.27 4.40
C SER A 76 27.93 6.96 3.91
N CYS A 77 26.84 7.04 3.17
CA CYS A 77 26.25 5.87 2.55
C CYS A 77 26.81 5.70 1.14
N VAL A 78 27.66 4.71 0.94
CA VAL A 78 28.35 4.51 -0.34
C VAL A 78 27.75 3.34 -1.12
N ALA A 79 27.70 3.50 -2.44
CA ALA A 79 27.29 2.45 -3.36
C ALA A 79 28.44 1.46 -3.57
N VAL A 80 28.20 0.19 -3.29
CA VAL A 80 29.14 -0.90 -3.52
C VAL A 80 28.50 -1.89 -4.49
N GLN A 81 29.11 -2.14 -5.64
CA GLN A 81 28.61 -3.18 -6.54
C GLN A 81 28.91 -4.56 -5.96
N LYS A 82 27.87 -5.38 -5.78
CA LYS A 82 27.99 -6.78 -5.37
C LYS A 82 27.30 -7.66 -6.41
N LYS A 83 28.08 -8.38 -7.21
CA LYS A 83 27.61 -9.11 -8.40
C LYS A 83 26.96 -8.16 -9.42
N ARG A 84 25.65 -8.29 -9.67
CA ARG A 84 24.87 -7.52 -10.66
C ARG A 84 23.97 -6.43 -10.04
N ARG A 85 24.12 -6.08 -8.75
CA ARG A 85 23.26 -5.09 -8.07
C ARG A 85 24.10 -4.12 -7.23
N ILE A 86 23.64 -2.86 -7.15
CA ILE A 86 24.21 -1.86 -6.25
C ILE A 86 23.69 -2.13 -4.83
N VAL A 87 24.63 -2.22 -3.88
CA VAL A 87 24.37 -2.40 -2.45
C VAL A 87 24.80 -1.14 -1.72
N ALA A 88 24.00 -0.70 -0.75
CA ALA A 88 24.39 0.39 0.13
C ALA A 88 25.26 -0.13 1.28
N ARG A 89 26.35 0.58 1.58
CA ARG A 89 27.20 0.30 2.73
C ARG A 89 27.50 1.59 3.49
N SER A 90 27.29 1.57 4.81
CA SER A 90 27.70 2.66 5.68
C SER A 90 29.23 2.65 5.82
N GLN A 91 29.88 3.74 5.43
CA GLN A 91 31.31 3.96 5.64
C GLN A 91 31.49 5.17 6.56
N CYS A 92 31.99 4.92 7.76
CA CYS A 92 32.27 5.95 8.76
C CYS A 92 33.77 6.17 8.89
N ARG A 93 34.18 7.43 8.95
CA ARG A 93 35.58 7.82 9.18
C ARG A 93 35.66 8.94 10.22
N ASN A 94 36.78 8.98 10.93
CA ASN A 94 37.06 10.04 11.88
C ASN A 94 37.59 11.27 11.14
N ILE A 95 36.88 12.40 11.26
CA ILE A 95 37.22 13.66 10.57
C ILE A 95 37.99 14.64 11.45
N LYS A 96 38.36 14.26 12.68
CA LYS A 96 39.08 15.15 13.61
C LYS A 96 40.39 15.71 13.04
N ASN A 97 41.04 14.93 12.16
CA ASN A 97 42.29 15.33 11.51
C ASN A 97 42.07 16.14 10.22
N GLU A 98 40.81 16.26 9.76
CA GLU A 98 40.41 17.04 8.57
C GLU A 98 40.01 18.48 8.96
N CYS A 99 40.05 18.84 10.24
CA CYS A 99 39.68 20.17 10.72
C CYS A 99 40.65 21.24 10.21
N PRO A 100 40.14 22.38 9.70
CA PRO A 100 40.99 23.50 9.32
C PRO A 100 41.73 24.06 10.54
N VAL A 101 42.94 24.59 10.30
CA VAL A 101 43.71 25.26 11.36
C VAL A 101 42.97 26.55 11.73
N PRO A 102 42.65 26.77 13.02
CA PRO A 102 41.92 27.95 13.46
C PRO A 102 42.73 29.22 13.22
N SER A 103 42.04 30.31 12.87
CA SER A 103 42.66 31.61 12.57
C SER A 103 43.09 32.42 13.81
N CYS A 104 42.74 31.95 15.01
CA CYS A 104 42.94 32.63 16.29
C CYS A 104 43.65 31.73 17.30
N ASP A 105 44.26 32.36 18.32
CA ASP A 105 45.00 31.67 19.37
C ASP A 105 44.09 30.91 20.35
N GLU A 106 42.85 31.37 20.55
CA GLU A 106 41.87 30.76 21.46
C GLU A 106 40.59 30.28 20.74
N PRO A 107 40.64 29.16 20.01
CA PRO A 107 39.49 28.63 19.29
C PRO A 107 38.55 27.83 20.21
N VAL A 108 37.24 28.04 20.09
CA VAL A 108 36.21 27.45 20.95
C VAL A 108 35.51 26.28 20.23
N LEU A 109 35.19 25.22 20.96
CA LEU A 109 34.36 24.11 20.45
C LEU A 109 32.88 24.39 20.76
N LEU A 110 32.08 24.58 19.72
CA LEU A 110 30.64 24.81 19.87
C LEU A 110 29.86 23.49 20.00
N PRO A 111 28.70 23.49 20.69
CA PRO A 111 27.80 22.35 20.74
C PRO A 111 27.42 21.90 19.32
N GLY A 112 27.46 20.59 19.08
CA GLY A 112 27.08 20.02 17.78
C GLY A 112 28.17 20.02 16.71
N ARG A 113 29.44 20.32 17.05
CA ARG A 113 30.54 20.39 16.08
C ARG A 113 31.73 19.52 16.44
N CYS A 114 32.50 19.14 15.41
CA CYS A 114 33.78 18.48 15.59
C CYS A 114 34.96 19.46 15.72
N CYS A 115 35.00 20.47 14.85
CA CYS A 115 36.14 21.38 14.74
C CYS A 115 35.97 22.62 15.62
N LYS A 116 37.07 23.09 16.21
CA LYS A 116 37.10 24.36 16.96
C LYS A 116 37.04 25.54 15.98
N VAL A 117 36.31 26.58 16.33
CA VAL A 117 36.11 27.75 15.48
C VAL A 117 36.44 29.03 16.23
N CYS A 118 36.86 30.05 15.48
CA CYS A 118 37.07 31.41 15.95
C CYS A 118 35.83 32.26 15.63
N GLU A 119 35.57 33.32 16.40
CA GLU A 119 34.39 34.19 16.21
C GLU A 119 34.33 34.82 14.80
N ALA A 120 35.47 35.05 14.16
CA ALA A 120 35.57 35.57 12.79
C ALA A 120 35.22 34.54 11.70
N ASP A 121 35.40 33.24 11.97
CA ASP A 121 35.25 32.16 10.98
C ASP A 121 33.84 31.54 10.93
N LEU A 122 32.94 32.00 11.81
CA LEU A 122 31.54 31.53 11.89
C LEU A 122 30.75 31.69 10.57
N LYS A 123 31.20 32.56 9.66
CA LYS A 123 30.53 32.83 8.38
C LYS A 123 30.99 31.94 7.21
N ASN A 124 32.14 31.28 7.30
CA ASN A 124 32.79 30.59 6.17
C ASN A 124 33.10 29.09 6.41
N SER A 125 32.68 28.49 7.53
CA SER A 125 33.04 27.09 7.84
C SER A 125 32.18 26.06 7.06
N PRO A 126 32.81 25.09 6.36
CA PRO A 126 32.11 24.00 5.66
C PRO A 126 31.60 22.89 6.60
N ASP A 127 31.91 22.95 7.90
CA ASP A 127 31.44 21.98 8.90
C ASP A 127 30.06 22.33 9.48
N VAL A 128 29.35 23.27 8.87
CA VAL A 128 27.89 23.30 9.00
C VAL A 128 27.37 22.09 8.22
N ALA A 129 27.27 20.94 8.89
CA ALA A 129 26.16 20.05 8.57
C ALA A 129 24.91 20.91 8.78
N GLN A 130 24.38 21.46 7.69
CA GLN A 130 23.00 21.90 7.69
C GLN A 130 22.20 20.62 7.93
N ASP A 131 21.93 20.30 9.19
CA ASP A 131 20.94 19.29 9.58
C ASP A 131 19.50 19.75 9.28
N ILE A 132 19.37 20.61 8.28
CA ILE A 132 18.27 20.64 7.33
C ILE A 132 18.96 20.95 5.99
N PRO A 133 19.26 19.97 5.11
CA PRO A 133 19.13 20.32 3.71
C PRO A 133 17.71 20.82 3.63
N HIS A 134 17.51 22.11 3.38
CA HIS A 134 16.26 22.53 2.78
C HIS A 134 16.12 21.58 1.59
N HIS A 135 15.27 20.57 1.75
CA HIS A 135 14.67 19.80 0.68
C HIS A 135 13.84 20.80 -0.11
N THR A 136 14.54 21.71 -0.76
CA THR A 136 14.09 22.43 -1.92
C THR A 136 14.81 21.73 -3.07
N MET A 137 14.50 20.44 -3.26
CA MET A 137 13.95 20.12 -4.57
C MET A 137 12.83 21.14 -4.70
N THR A 138 13.07 22.20 -5.48
CA THR A 138 12.03 23.19 -5.72
C THR A 138 10.77 22.41 -6.04
N GLU A 139 9.63 22.76 -5.44
CA GLU A 139 8.37 22.07 -5.76
C GLU A 139 8.13 22.03 -7.29
N GLU A 140 8.76 22.95 -8.03
CA GLU A 140 8.88 22.95 -9.49
C GLU A 140 9.66 21.77 -10.09
N ALA A 141 10.78 21.34 -9.49
CA ALA A 141 11.54 20.16 -9.92
C ALA A 141 10.74 18.86 -9.71
N GLU A 142 9.95 18.75 -8.64
CA GLU A 142 9.04 17.62 -8.43
C GLU A 142 7.82 17.64 -9.38
N ARG A 143 7.28 18.83 -9.70
CA ARG A 143 6.26 18.99 -10.75
C ARG A 143 6.77 18.55 -12.13
N ASN A 144 8.06 18.77 -12.40
CA ASN A 144 8.72 18.34 -13.64
C ASN A 144 9.07 16.83 -13.66
N LEU A 145 8.71 16.02 -12.66
CA LEU A 145 8.90 14.55 -12.68
C LEU A 145 7.60 13.75 -12.87
N LYS A 146 6.46 14.41 -13.11
CA LYS A 146 5.12 13.82 -12.94
C LYS A 146 4.70 12.73 -13.95
N GLY A 147 5.42 12.53 -15.05
CA GLY A 147 5.02 11.51 -16.02
C GLY A 147 6.13 11.07 -16.95
N PHE A 148 6.44 9.78 -16.93
CA PHE A 148 7.24 9.13 -17.96
C PHE A 148 6.42 8.02 -18.60
N ALA A 149 6.86 7.58 -19.77
CA ALA A 149 6.26 6.48 -20.47
C ALA A 149 7.32 5.73 -21.26
N ALA A 150 7.00 4.50 -21.64
CA ALA A 150 7.83 3.70 -22.51
C ALA A 150 6.95 2.90 -23.48
N ILE A 151 7.48 2.68 -24.66
CA ILE A 151 6.93 1.73 -25.63
C ILE A 151 7.84 0.52 -25.62
N LEU A 152 7.24 -0.63 -25.36
CA LEU A 152 7.91 -1.91 -25.26
C LEU A 152 7.70 -2.67 -26.56
N THR A 153 8.76 -2.82 -27.34
CA THR A 153 8.70 -3.53 -28.63
C THR A 153 9.77 -4.61 -28.68
N GLY A 154 9.69 -5.46 -29.71
CA GLY A 154 10.72 -6.45 -29.98
C GLY A 154 12.03 -5.83 -30.46
N ARG A 155 12.02 -4.60 -30.97
CA ARG A 155 13.21 -3.95 -31.53
C ARG A 155 13.69 -2.84 -30.62
N THR A 156 14.78 -3.10 -29.90
CA THR A 156 15.39 -2.14 -28.98
C THR A 156 16.88 -2.02 -29.24
N SER A 157 17.48 -0.92 -28.79
CA SER A 157 18.93 -0.70 -28.80
C SER A 157 19.72 -1.83 -28.10
N LEU A 158 19.08 -2.57 -27.19
CA LEU A 158 19.69 -3.65 -26.41
C LEU A 158 19.45 -5.05 -27.00
N ARG A 159 18.35 -5.27 -27.74
CA ARG A 159 17.97 -6.59 -28.28
C ARG A 159 16.94 -6.47 -29.42
N GLU A 160 17.07 -7.31 -30.44
CA GLU A 160 16.07 -7.49 -31.51
C GLU A 160 15.36 -8.85 -31.38
N LEU A 161 14.03 -8.81 -31.32
CA LEU A 161 13.11 -9.94 -31.25
C LEU A 161 12.09 -9.83 -32.38
N ASN A 162 11.98 -10.89 -33.17
CA ASN A 162 10.99 -10.98 -34.24
C ASN A 162 9.60 -11.30 -33.65
N THR A 163 8.93 -10.26 -33.15
CA THR A 163 7.58 -10.37 -32.57
C THR A 163 6.67 -9.25 -33.07
N ARG A 164 5.36 -9.52 -33.09
CA ARG A 164 4.31 -8.51 -33.28
C ARG A 164 3.75 -8.00 -31.96
N SER A 165 4.15 -8.60 -30.84
CA SER A 165 3.67 -8.21 -29.53
C SER A 165 4.27 -6.86 -29.15
N VAL A 166 3.42 -6.00 -28.59
CA VAL A 166 3.77 -4.65 -28.17
C VAL A 166 3.21 -4.46 -26.77
N ALA A 167 3.92 -3.69 -25.95
CA ALA A 167 3.39 -3.20 -24.70
C ALA A 167 3.69 -1.71 -24.53
N THR A 168 3.00 -1.05 -23.62
CA THR A 168 3.26 0.33 -23.25
C THR A 168 3.19 0.45 -21.74
N ALA A 169 4.11 1.24 -21.19
CA ALA A 169 4.23 1.47 -19.76
C ALA A 169 4.07 2.96 -19.47
N ARG A 170 3.34 3.30 -18.40
CA ARG A 170 3.29 4.65 -17.83
C ARG A 170 3.90 4.63 -16.45
N PHE A 171 4.59 5.71 -16.13
CA PHE A 171 5.30 5.88 -14.88
C PHE A 171 4.92 7.22 -14.28
N ASN A 172 4.52 7.21 -13.02
CA ASN A 172 4.21 8.41 -12.27
C ASN A 172 5.08 8.45 -11.02
N PHE A 173 5.74 9.57 -10.81
CA PHE A 173 6.56 9.78 -9.63
C PHE A 173 5.72 10.49 -8.56
N HIS A 174 5.59 9.86 -7.40
CA HIS A 174 4.94 10.46 -6.25
C HIS A 174 5.85 10.30 -5.02
N LYS A 175 6.25 11.44 -4.45
CA LYS A 175 7.29 11.57 -3.41
C LYS A 175 8.62 10.92 -3.80
N LYS A 176 8.86 9.67 -3.39
CA LYS A 176 10.09 8.90 -3.70
C LYS A 176 9.78 7.56 -4.39
N ASN A 177 8.52 7.34 -4.74
CA ASN A 177 8.03 6.08 -5.28
C ASN A 177 7.72 6.27 -6.76
N LEU A 178 8.19 5.34 -7.59
CA LEU A 178 7.88 5.30 -9.01
C LEU A 178 6.79 4.25 -9.24
N TYR A 179 5.57 4.73 -9.40
CA TYR A 179 4.42 3.91 -9.73
C TYR A 179 4.41 3.61 -11.23
N TYR A 180 4.17 2.36 -11.61
CA TYR A 180 4.10 1.96 -13.01
C TYR A 180 2.83 1.19 -13.34
N SER A 181 2.38 1.38 -14.58
CA SER A 181 1.25 0.68 -15.17
C SER A 181 1.61 0.22 -16.57
N VAL A 182 1.50 -1.07 -16.85
CA VAL A 182 1.86 -1.67 -18.14
C VAL A 182 0.65 -2.36 -18.75
N VAL A 183 0.39 -2.07 -20.02
CA VAL A 183 -0.60 -2.77 -20.85
C VAL A 183 0.13 -3.40 -22.02
N TYR A 184 -0.25 -4.64 -22.33
CA TYR A 184 0.40 -5.45 -23.36
C TYR A 184 -0.63 -6.02 -24.33
N SER A 185 -0.18 -6.37 -25.52
CA SER A 185 -1.03 -6.89 -26.59
C SER A 185 -1.57 -8.29 -26.26
N ALA A 186 -2.76 -8.60 -26.75
CA ALA A 186 -3.46 -9.84 -26.41
C ALA A 186 -2.78 -11.12 -26.94
N ASP A 187 -1.91 -10.99 -27.95
CA ASP A 187 -1.09 -12.08 -28.50
C ASP A 187 0.14 -12.41 -27.63
N MET A 188 0.43 -11.61 -26.61
CA MET A 188 1.56 -11.82 -25.71
C MET A 188 1.17 -12.73 -24.54
N ALA A 189 2.07 -13.66 -24.17
CA ALA A 189 1.92 -14.46 -22.95
C ALA A 189 1.94 -13.57 -21.69
N ARG A 190 1.33 -14.04 -20.60
CA ARG A 190 1.29 -13.29 -19.35
C ARG A 190 2.72 -13.01 -18.84
N PRO A 191 3.08 -11.75 -18.57
CA PRO A 191 4.40 -11.43 -18.06
C PRO A 191 4.55 -11.86 -16.60
N LYS A 192 5.75 -12.34 -16.25
CA LYS A 192 6.09 -12.84 -14.91
C LYS A 192 7.04 -11.93 -14.15
N ALA A 193 7.79 -11.09 -14.85
CA ALA A 193 8.72 -10.16 -14.22
C ALA A 193 8.89 -8.89 -15.06
N ILE A 194 9.25 -7.81 -14.38
CA ILE A 194 9.67 -6.55 -14.99
C ILE A 194 11.07 -6.20 -14.46
N HIS A 195 11.96 -5.85 -15.37
CA HIS A 195 13.32 -5.42 -15.07
C HIS A 195 13.49 -3.94 -15.42
N PHE A 196 14.05 -3.16 -14.50
CA PHE A 196 14.56 -1.83 -14.76
C PHE A 196 16.05 -1.93 -15.04
N LEU A 197 16.48 -1.35 -16.15
CA LEU A 197 17.84 -1.46 -16.69
C LEU A 197 18.44 -0.07 -16.89
N ASP A 198 19.77 0.04 -16.87
CA ASP A 198 20.47 1.24 -17.34
C ASP A 198 20.68 1.23 -18.87
N SER A 199 21.46 2.18 -19.38
CA SER A 199 21.81 2.27 -20.79
C SER A 199 22.76 1.18 -21.29
N GLU A 200 23.44 0.48 -20.38
CA GLU A 200 24.37 -0.62 -20.69
C GLU A 200 23.69 -2.00 -20.55
N GLY A 201 22.42 -2.02 -20.11
CA GLY A 201 21.65 -3.25 -19.89
C GLY A 201 21.87 -3.89 -18.51
N ALA A 202 22.51 -3.20 -17.56
CA ALA A 202 22.65 -3.70 -16.19
C ALA A 202 21.34 -3.54 -15.43
N ILE A 203 20.99 -4.56 -14.63
CA ILE A 203 19.73 -4.59 -13.88
C ILE A 203 19.81 -3.65 -12.67
N LEU A 204 19.02 -2.60 -12.69
CA LEU A 204 18.84 -1.65 -11.60
C LEU A 204 17.88 -2.19 -10.53
N GLU A 205 16.75 -2.78 -10.97
CA GLU A 205 15.73 -3.38 -10.10
C GLU A 205 14.98 -4.49 -10.84
N GLU A 206 14.66 -5.55 -10.13
CA GLU A 206 13.86 -6.68 -10.62
C GLU A 206 12.62 -6.84 -9.73
N GLN A 207 11.45 -6.98 -10.37
CA GLN A 207 10.19 -7.22 -9.68
C GLN A 207 9.45 -8.40 -10.31
N LEU A 208 9.07 -9.36 -9.46
CA LEU A 208 8.23 -10.49 -9.83
C LEU A 208 6.76 -10.06 -9.81
N LEU A 209 6.02 -10.48 -10.82
CA LEU A 209 4.61 -10.14 -11.02
C LEU A 209 3.74 -11.32 -10.55
N THR A 210 2.82 -11.04 -9.63
CA THR A 210 1.84 -12.02 -9.13
C THR A 210 0.45 -11.77 -9.71
N ASP A 211 -0.31 -12.85 -9.91
CA ASP A 211 -1.70 -12.77 -10.36
C ASP A 211 -2.65 -12.42 -9.22
N ASN A 212 -3.69 -11.63 -9.52
CA ASN A 212 -4.69 -11.16 -8.58
C ASN A 212 -5.99 -10.75 -9.30
N ALA A 213 -7.04 -10.44 -8.52
CA ALA A 213 -8.35 -10.05 -9.05
C ALA A 213 -8.30 -8.80 -9.91
N TYR A 214 -7.59 -7.76 -9.47
CA TYR A 214 -7.44 -6.49 -10.21
C TYR A 214 -6.77 -6.69 -11.58
N ARG A 215 -5.66 -7.43 -11.64
CA ARG A 215 -4.91 -7.74 -12.87
C ARG A 215 -5.78 -8.54 -13.84
N ASN A 216 -6.56 -9.49 -13.33
CA ASN A 216 -7.46 -10.29 -14.14
C ASN A 216 -8.62 -9.43 -14.71
N ALA A 217 -9.18 -8.50 -13.92
CA ALA A 217 -10.28 -7.63 -14.35
C ALA A 217 -9.84 -6.47 -15.27
N SER A 218 -8.69 -5.85 -14.99
CA SER A 218 -8.18 -4.69 -15.74
C SER A 218 -7.31 -5.08 -16.93
N GLY A 219 -6.68 -6.27 -16.92
CA GLY A 219 -5.65 -6.65 -17.89
C GLY A 219 -4.36 -5.82 -17.77
N LYS A 220 -4.23 -4.97 -16.75
CA LYS A 220 -3.09 -4.09 -16.50
C LYS A 220 -2.11 -4.76 -15.55
N VAL A 221 -0.82 -4.57 -15.77
CA VAL A 221 0.24 -4.91 -14.83
C VAL A 221 0.59 -3.65 -14.06
N CYS A 222 0.38 -3.68 -12.74
CA CYS A 222 0.62 -2.55 -11.86
C CYS A 222 1.70 -2.91 -10.86
N GLY A 223 2.48 -1.92 -10.46
CA GLY A 223 3.42 -2.07 -9.38
C GLY A 223 4.16 -0.78 -9.08
N VAL A 224 5.05 -0.85 -8.10
CA VAL A 224 5.76 0.32 -7.60
C VAL A 224 7.20 -0.03 -7.33
N TRP A 225 8.09 0.87 -7.72
CA TRP A 225 9.45 0.88 -7.23
C TRP A 225 9.50 1.83 -6.03
N TRP A 226 9.40 1.23 -4.83
CA TRP A 226 9.50 1.94 -3.56
C TRP A 226 10.87 2.56 -3.38
N ARG A 227 10.92 3.79 -2.85
CA ARG A 227 12.16 4.46 -2.40
C ARG A 227 13.24 4.50 -3.49
N VAL A 228 12.93 5.04 -4.67
CA VAL A 228 13.87 5.10 -5.77
C VAL A 228 15.11 5.93 -5.37
N PRO A 229 16.32 5.33 -5.33
CA PRO A 229 17.53 6.02 -4.93
C PRO A 229 17.82 7.27 -5.77
N ARG A 230 18.43 8.29 -5.15
CA ARG A 230 18.77 9.56 -5.84
C ARG A 230 19.56 9.36 -7.14
N ALA A 231 20.50 8.41 -7.17
CA ALA A 231 21.27 8.10 -8.36
C ALA A 231 20.39 7.62 -9.53
N TYR A 232 19.42 6.76 -9.26
CA TYR A 232 18.49 6.24 -10.28
C TYR A 232 17.42 7.28 -10.68
N ARG A 233 17.01 8.14 -9.74
CA ARG A 233 16.16 9.31 -10.08
C ARG A 233 16.85 10.25 -11.07
N GLN A 234 18.18 10.37 -10.99
CA GLN A 234 18.95 11.13 -11.99
C GLN A 234 18.93 10.43 -13.35
N LEU A 235 19.16 9.12 -13.40
CA LEU A 235 19.07 8.35 -14.65
C LEU A 235 17.69 8.45 -15.31
N LEU A 236 16.60 8.43 -14.52
CA LEU A 236 15.24 8.64 -15.03
C LEU A 236 15.06 10.05 -15.62
N ARG A 237 15.57 11.08 -14.95
CA ARG A 237 15.52 12.47 -15.45
C ARG A 237 16.29 12.65 -16.75
N ASP A 238 17.41 11.96 -16.88
CA ASP A 238 18.27 11.98 -18.06
C ASP A 238 17.79 10.99 -19.14
N GLU A 239 16.64 10.32 -18.94
CA GLU A 239 16.03 9.34 -19.85
C GLU A 239 16.95 8.14 -20.17
N LYS A 240 17.83 7.76 -19.24
CA LYS A 240 18.81 6.66 -19.40
C LYS A 240 18.34 5.31 -18.85
N VAL A 241 17.11 5.25 -18.34
CA VAL A 241 16.54 4.01 -17.80
C VAL A 241 15.75 3.30 -18.90
N HIS A 242 15.98 2.00 -19.03
CA HIS A 242 15.21 1.11 -19.88
C HIS A 242 14.39 0.17 -19.01
N ILE A 243 13.31 -0.36 -19.58
CA ILE A 243 12.49 -1.40 -18.95
C ILE A 243 12.41 -2.60 -19.87
N ALA A 244 12.38 -3.79 -19.28
CA ALA A 244 12.17 -5.04 -19.99
C ALA A 244 11.07 -5.86 -19.31
N LEU A 245 10.06 -6.23 -20.08
CA LEU A 245 8.94 -7.05 -19.65
C LEU A 245 9.17 -8.50 -20.05
N LEU A 246 9.32 -9.38 -19.06
CA LEU A 246 9.69 -10.78 -19.27
C LEU A 246 8.48 -11.70 -19.29
N THR A 247 8.46 -12.58 -20.29
CA THR A 247 7.45 -13.63 -20.47
C THR A 247 8.13 -14.99 -20.54
N GLU A 248 7.43 -16.03 -20.08
CA GLU A 248 7.88 -17.40 -20.30
C GLU A 248 7.74 -17.79 -21.78
N PRO A 249 8.71 -18.56 -22.32
CA PRO A 249 8.56 -19.12 -23.65
C PRO A 249 7.40 -20.13 -23.66
N PRO A 250 6.62 -20.20 -24.75
CA PRO A 250 5.71 -21.33 -24.95
C PRO A 250 6.54 -22.63 -25.03
N PRO A 251 6.08 -23.75 -24.43
CA PRO A 251 6.83 -25.00 -24.43
C PRO A 251 6.95 -25.52 -25.87
N LEU A 252 8.11 -25.27 -26.50
CA LEU A 252 8.46 -25.78 -27.82
C LEU A 252 9.63 -26.76 -27.66
N PRO A 253 9.49 -28.02 -28.09
CA PRO A 253 10.57 -28.99 -27.98
C PRO A 253 11.75 -28.60 -28.87
N GLY A 254 12.94 -28.44 -28.28
CA GLY A 254 14.23 -28.38 -28.99
C GLY A 254 14.83 -27.00 -29.27
N ILE A 255 14.24 -25.90 -28.77
CA ILE A 255 14.81 -24.54 -28.87
C ILE A 255 15.19 -24.08 -27.45
N ALA A 256 16.38 -23.51 -27.28
CA ALA A 256 16.84 -23.02 -25.98
C ALA A 256 15.81 -22.08 -25.32
N ASP A 257 15.50 -22.35 -24.05
CA ASP A 257 14.53 -21.66 -23.17
C ASP A 257 14.97 -20.22 -22.81
N GLU A 258 15.14 -19.35 -23.81
CA GLU A 258 15.40 -17.93 -23.55
C GLU A 258 14.07 -17.18 -23.33
N PRO A 259 13.89 -16.48 -22.19
CA PRO A 259 12.68 -15.71 -21.94
C PRO A 259 12.51 -14.61 -23.00
N ARG A 260 11.30 -14.50 -23.55
CA ARG A 260 10.96 -13.42 -24.48
C ARG A 260 10.78 -12.13 -23.68
N ALA A 261 11.55 -11.11 -24.04
CA ALA A 261 11.59 -9.84 -23.34
C ALA A 261 11.21 -8.69 -24.28
N LEU A 262 10.11 -7.99 -24.03
CA LEU A 262 9.85 -6.72 -24.73
C LEU A 262 10.54 -5.59 -23.97
N GLY A 263 11.34 -4.78 -24.66
CA GLY A 263 12.10 -3.69 -24.04
C GLY A 263 11.73 -2.32 -24.56
N GLY A 264 12.06 -1.28 -23.80
CA GLY A 264 11.83 0.11 -24.20
C GLY A 264 12.50 1.11 -23.27
N GLN A 265 12.86 2.28 -23.82
CA GLN A 265 13.43 3.39 -23.06
C GLN A 265 12.32 4.16 -22.33
N VAL A 266 12.58 4.54 -21.07
CA VAL A 266 11.70 5.39 -20.26
C VAL A 266 11.99 6.86 -20.59
N ALA A 267 11.02 7.54 -21.18
CA ALA A 267 11.17 8.91 -21.65
C ALA A 267 9.91 9.75 -21.37
N ARG A 268 10.01 11.07 -21.56
CA ARG A 268 8.91 12.01 -21.30
C ARG A 268 8.06 12.18 -22.54
N TYR A 269 6.77 11.80 -22.46
CA TYR A 269 5.83 12.00 -23.56
C TYR A 269 4.90 13.18 -23.29
N LYS A 270 4.47 13.84 -24.36
CA LYS A 270 3.54 14.98 -24.27
C LYS A 270 2.13 14.50 -23.96
N GLY A 271 1.38 15.29 -23.19
CA GLY A 271 -0.01 15.01 -22.86
C GLY A 271 -0.24 13.96 -21.76
N LEU A 272 0.81 13.40 -21.14
CA LEU A 272 0.67 12.38 -20.09
C LEU A 272 -0.18 12.85 -18.88
N ASN A 273 -0.09 14.14 -18.53
CA ASN A 273 -0.81 14.70 -17.39
C ASN A 273 -2.30 14.96 -17.69
N THR A 274 -2.69 15.01 -18.95
CA THR A 274 -4.06 15.30 -19.41
C THR A 274 -4.70 14.10 -20.10
N GLU A 275 -4.08 12.93 -19.99
CA GLU A 275 -4.56 11.71 -20.61
C GLU A 275 -5.90 11.27 -20.02
N LEU A 276 -6.89 11.08 -20.90
CA LEU A 276 -8.19 10.48 -20.55
C LEU A 276 -8.40 9.14 -21.25
N PHE A 277 -7.89 9.01 -22.47
CA PHE A 277 -7.93 7.79 -23.26
C PHE A 277 -6.53 7.44 -23.78
N SER A 278 -6.32 6.18 -24.10
CA SER A 278 -5.04 5.66 -24.59
C SER A 278 -5.29 4.66 -25.71
N ALA A 279 -4.32 4.45 -26.60
CA ALA A 279 -4.36 3.34 -27.54
C ALA A 279 -3.00 2.64 -27.62
N LEU A 280 -3.00 1.31 -27.55
CA LEU A 280 -1.81 0.50 -27.84
C LEU A 280 -1.81 0.19 -29.34
N LEU A 281 -0.83 0.71 -30.07
CA LEU A 281 -0.73 0.54 -31.52
C LEU A 281 0.13 -0.68 -31.86
N GLN A 282 -0.46 -1.63 -32.56
CA GLN A 282 0.20 -2.84 -33.03
C GLN A 282 0.34 -2.80 -34.56
N ALA A 283 1.39 -3.45 -35.08
CA ALA A 283 1.53 -3.67 -36.52
C ALA A 283 0.33 -4.43 -37.09
N ALA A 284 -0.26 -3.93 -38.18
CA ALA A 284 -1.30 -4.66 -38.88
C ALA A 284 -0.77 -6.03 -39.36
N PRO A 285 -1.62 -7.07 -39.51
CA PRO A 285 -1.17 -8.39 -39.95
C PRO A 285 -0.45 -8.42 -41.31
N GLU A 286 -0.75 -7.47 -42.17
CA GLU A 286 -0.15 -7.26 -43.50
C GLU A 286 1.20 -6.54 -43.43
N ASN A 287 1.51 -5.89 -42.32
CA ASN A 287 2.72 -5.10 -42.17
C ASN A 287 3.96 -6.02 -42.20
N PRO A 288 4.90 -5.78 -43.14
CA PRO A 288 6.11 -6.59 -43.26
C PRO A 288 7.08 -6.35 -42.09
N ALA A 289 7.04 -5.17 -41.48
CA ALA A 289 7.92 -4.82 -40.37
C ALA A 289 7.54 -5.55 -39.08
N ARG A 290 8.56 -6.03 -38.35
CA ARG A 290 8.43 -6.76 -37.09
C ARG A 290 9.15 -6.00 -35.97
N GLY A 291 8.70 -6.18 -34.73
CA GLY A 291 9.20 -5.40 -33.60
C GLY A 291 8.83 -3.92 -33.65
N VAL A 292 7.79 -3.56 -34.42
CA VAL A 292 7.26 -2.19 -34.55
C VAL A 292 5.98 -2.05 -33.75
N GLY A 293 5.72 -0.86 -33.22
CA GLY A 293 4.55 -0.60 -32.38
C GLY A 293 4.48 0.83 -31.90
N GLY A 294 3.44 1.17 -31.15
CA GLY A 294 3.28 2.52 -30.63
C GLY A 294 2.29 2.65 -29.49
N THR A 295 2.18 3.85 -28.97
CA THR A 295 1.21 4.25 -27.96
C THR A 295 0.64 5.61 -28.34
N ALA A 296 -0.67 5.78 -28.19
CA ALA A 296 -1.32 7.06 -28.36
C ALA A 296 -1.85 7.55 -27.02
N ILE A 297 -1.58 8.82 -26.74
CA ILE A 297 -2.10 9.57 -25.60
C ILE A 297 -3.20 10.47 -26.13
N VAL A 298 -4.41 10.27 -25.64
CA VAL A 298 -5.60 10.98 -26.13
C VAL A 298 -6.15 11.84 -25.01
N THR A 299 -6.05 13.15 -25.21
CA THR A 299 -6.75 14.15 -24.39
C THR A 299 -8.06 14.50 -25.10
N ALA A 300 -9.15 14.56 -24.35
CA ALA A 300 -10.44 14.99 -24.84
C ALA A 300 -10.95 16.16 -23.99
N SER A 301 -11.73 17.05 -24.61
CA SER A 301 -12.43 18.11 -23.89
C SER A 301 -13.92 18.04 -24.21
N SER A 302 -14.75 17.93 -23.18
CA SER A 302 -16.20 17.86 -23.32
C SER A 302 -16.90 19.23 -23.42
N SER A 303 -16.26 20.31 -22.95
CA SER A 303 -16.82 21.67 -22.97
C SER A 303 -16.73 22.31 -24.36
N ALA A 304 -15.60 22.11 -25.04
CA ALA A 304 -15.39 22.42 -26.44
C ALA A 304 -14.99 21.11 -27.14
N PRO A 305 -15.94 20.40 -27.77
CA PRO A 305 -15.76 19.01 -28.17
C PRO A 305 -14.60 18.87 -29.16
N SER A 306 -13.47 18.42 -28.63
CA SER A 306 -12.19 18.37 -29.34
C SER A 306 -11.32 17.27 -28.76
N ILE A 307 -10.42 16.77 -29.61
CA ILE A 307 -9.44 15.75 -29.24
C ILE A 307 -8.04 16.23 -29.60
N HIS A 308 -7.09 15.89 -28.74
CA HIS A 308 -5.66 16.05 -28.98
C HIS A 308 -5.00 14.67 -28.86
N LEU A 309 -4.44 14.20 -29.98
CA LEU A 309 -3.73 12.95 -30.11
C LEU A 309 -2.23 13.23 -30.08
N SER A 310 -1.52 12.65 -29.13
CA SER A 310 -0.05 12.59 -29.12
C SER A 310 0.36 11.13 -29.29
N VAL A 311 0.86 10.79 -30.48
CA VAL A 311 1.22 9.41 -30.82
C VAL A 311 2.73 9.27 -30.82
N VAL A 312 3.22 8.29 -30.07
CA VAL A 312 4.63 7.91 -30.03
C VAL A 312 4.74 6.49 -30.58
N PHE A 313 5.65 6.25 -31.51
CA PHE A 313 5.71 4.95 -32.21
C PHE A 313 7.11 4.65 -32.77
N SER A 314 7.39 3.37 -32.93
CA SER A 314 8.53 2.82 -33.64
C SER A 314 8.04 2.11 -34.91
N GLY A 315 8.62 2.41 -36.06
CA GLY A 315 8.22 1.86 -37.36
C GLY A 315 7.13 2.66 -38.09
N ALA A 316 6.33 1.99 -38.93
CA ALA A 316 5.38 2.57 -39.90
C ALA A 316 5.99 3.21 -41.17
N PHE A 317 7.28 2.94 -41.45
CA PHE A 317 8.00 3.44 -42.62
C PHE A 317 8.56 2.29 -43.46
N SER A 318 8.59 2.49 -44.77
CA SER A 318 9.32 1.64 -45.72
C SER A 318 10.83 1.84 -45.57
N PRO A 319 11.69 0.86 -45.91
CA PRO A 319 13.14 1.07 -45.97
C PRO A 319 13.57 2.25 -46.87
N ASP A 320 12.76 2.62 -47.86
CA ASP A 320 13.01 3.72 -48.79
C ASP A 320 12.64 5.10 -48.21
N ASP A 321 11.97 5.15 -47.06
CA ASP A 321 11.47 6.37 -46.42
C ASP A 321 12.58 7.05 -45.60
N VAL A 322 13.38 7.91 -46.23
CA VAL A 322 14.59 8.54 -45.61
C VAL A 322 14.32 9.95 -45.05
N ALA A 323 13.43 10.74 -45.66
CA ALA A 323 13.12 12.11 -45.25
C ALA A 323 11.72 12.57 -45.71
N ASP A 324 11.12 13.50 -44.97
CA ASP A 324 9.83 14.16 -45.27
C ASP A 324 8.68 13.20 -45.60
N VAL A 325 8.52 12.16 -44.78
CA VAL A 325 7.58 11.07 -45.03
C VAL A 325 6.16 11.47 -44.61
N PRO A 326 5.17 11.46 -45.53
CA PRO A 326 3.78 11.72 -45.19
C PRO A 326 3.10 10.47 -44.60
N LEU A 327 2.62 10.60 -43.37
CA LEU A 327 1.77 9.62 -42.70
C LEU A 327 0.32 10.08 -42.70
N VAL A 328 -0.59 9.12 -42.82
CA VAL A 328 -2.03 9.32 -42.68
C VAL A 328 -2.45 8.81 -41.30
N VAL A 329 -3.03 9.71 -40.50
CA VAL A 329 -3.58 9.41 -39.17
C VAL A 329 -5.09 9.42 -39.27
N ARG A 330 -5.71 8.25 -39.06
CA ARG A 330 -7.16 8.08 -39.12
C ARG A 330 -7.74 7.61 -37.81
N LEU A 331 -8.88 8.17 -37.43
CA LEU A 331 -9.73 7.64 -36.38
C LEU A 331 -11.01 7.13 -37.02
N VAL A 332 -11.26 5.83 -36.94
CA VAL A 332 -12.43 5.18 -37.57
C VAL A 332 -13.29 4.52 -36.51
N ASN A 333 -14.60 4.49 -36.73
CA ASN A 333 -15.51 3.72 -35.89
C ASN A 333 -15.67 2.27 -36.37
N ASP A 334 -16.36 1.44 -35.60
CA ASP A 334 -16.68 0.03 -35.94
C ASP A 334 -17.34 -0.13 -37.33
N LYS A 335 -18.04 0.91 -37.82
CA LYS A 335 -18.70 0.94 -39.13
C LYS A 335 -17.80 1.48 -40.25
N GLN A 336 -16.49 1.60 -40.03
CA GLN A 336 -15.51 2.15 -40.98
C GLN A 336 -15.78 3.62 -41.38
N GLN A 337 -16.57 4.36 -40.59
CA GLN A 337 -16.76 5.79 -40.82
C GLN A 337 -15.61 6.57 -40.17
N THR A 338 -15.01 7.46 -40.97
CA THR A 338 -13.88 8.27 -40.55
C THR A 338 -14.34 9.46 -39.71
N VAL A 339 -13.83 9.54 -38.49
CA VAL A 339 -14.02 10.66 -37.55
C VAL A 339 -12.92 11.71 -37.76
N LEU A 340 -11.71 11.25 -38.06
CA LEU A 340 -10.52 12.07 -38.28
C LEU A 340 -9.72 11.47 -39.44
N ASP A 341 -9.27 12.30 -40.38
CA ASP A 341 -8.31 11.93 -41.43
C ASP A 341 -7.35 13.08 -41.65
N GLU A 342 -6.13 12.96 -41.13
CA GLU A 342 -5.11 14.02 -41.19
C GLU A 342 -3.81 13.47 -41.77
N VAL A 343 -3.14 14.28 -42.58
CA VAL A 343 -1.85 13.93 -43.19
C VAL A 343 -0.74 14.71 -42.50
N ILE A 344 0.13 14.00 -41.79
CA ILE A 344 1.25 14.58 -41.03
C ILE A 344 2.56 14.22 -41.71
N ARG A 345 3.47 15.20 -41.86
CA ARG A 345 4.81 14.97 -42.43
C ARG A 345 5.85 14.81 -41.33
N ILE A 346 6.62 13.74 -41.39
CA ILE A 346 7.75 13.49 -40.50
C ILE A 346 9.04 13.80 -41.26
N HIS A 347 9.68 14.91 -40.89
CA HIS A 347 10.86 15.42 -41.58
C HIS A 347 12.05 14.45 -41.53
N LYS A 348 12.31 13.85 -40.36
CA LYS A 348 13.41 12.91 -40.16
C LYS A 348 12.92 11.68 -39.38
N PRO A 349 12.54 10.58 -40.06
CA PRO A 349 12.11 9.37 -39.38
C PRO A 349 13.28 8.73 -38.62
N SER A 350 13.02 8.32 -37.39
CA SER A 350 13.95 7.55 -36.55
C SER A 350 13.55 6.07 -36.55
N HIS A 351 14.53 5.17 -36.53
CA HIS A 351 14.26 3.74 -36.39
C HIS A 351 13.85 3.34 -34.97
N GLU A 352 14.14 4.17 -33.97
CA GLU A 352 13.83 3.89 -32.56
C GLU A 352 12.49 4.48 -32.13
N LEU A 353 12.33 5.80 -32.17
CA LEU A 353 11.15 6.48 -31.65
C LEU A 353 10.79 7.71 -32.49
N ASN A 354 9.52 7.83 -32.85
CA ASN A 354 8.94 8.96 -33.56
C ASN A 354 7.75 9.48 -32.78
N THR A 355 7.45 10.78 -32.92
CA THR A 355 6.29 11.40 -32.28
C THR A 355 5.54 12.25 -33.30
N LEU A 356 4.21 12.20 -33.24
CA LEU A 356 3.32 13.09 -33.99
C LEU A 356 2.19 13.61 -33.10
N GLU A 357 1.66 14.77 -33.45
CA GLU A 357 0.55 15.42 -32.75
C GLU A 357 -0.55 15.79 -33.73
N VAL A 358 -1.81 15.54 -33.35
CA VAL A 358 -2.99 15.91 -34.13
C VAL A 358 -4.02 16.54 -33.21
N ARG A 359 -4.57 17.69 -33.61
CA ARG A 359 -5.67 18.38 -32.91
C ARG A 359 -6.85 18.47 -33.85
N SER A 360 -8.03 18.08 -33.39
CA SER A 360 -9.23 18.17 -34.21
C SER A 360 -10.48 18.40 -33.38
N ALA A 361 -11.42 19.15 -33.95
CA ALA A 361 -12.76 19.30 -33.40
C ALA A 361 -13.61 18.08 -33.79
N VAL A 362 -14.37 17.54 -32.83
CA VAL A 362 -15.17 16.32 -33.03
C VAL A 362 -16.61 16.53 -32.57
N LYS A 363 -17.52 15.63 -32.95
CA LYS A 363 -18.90 15.69 -32.46
C LYS A 363 -18.97 15.08 -31.06
N ASN A 364 -19.94 15.53 -30.26
CA ASN A 364 -20.24 14.91 -28.95
C ASN A 364 -20.56 13.40 -29.06
N GLY A 365 -21.16 12.98 -30.18
CA GLY A 365 -21.38 11.56 -30.46
C GLY A 365 -20.08 10.76 -30.56
N ASP A 366 -19.05 11.34 -31.19
CA ASP A 366 -17.74 10.70 -31.39
C ASP A 366 -16.97 10.59 -30.07
N LEU A 367 -17.07 11.61 -29.20
CA LEU A 367 -16.52 11.56 -27.85
C LEU A 367 -17.11 10.41 -27.02
N ARG A 368 -18.42 10.12 -27.17
CA ARG A 368 -19.05 8.96 -26.51
C ARG A 368 -18.55 7.63 -27.08
N LEU A 369 -18.17 7.57 -28.36
CA LEU A 369 -17.58 6.37 -28.95
C LEU A 369 -16.17 6.09 -28.41
N LEU A 370 -15.39 7.14 -28.07
CA LEU A 370 -14.11 6.99 -27.36
C LEU A 370 -14.29 6.32 -26.01
N ALA A 371 -15.19 6.84 -25.17
CA ALA A 371 -15.48 6.27 -23.85
C ALA A 371 -16.00 4.83 -23.94
N ARG A 372 -16.66 4.50 -25.04
CA ARG A 372 -17.15 3.16 -25.33
C ARG A 372 -16.14 2.28 -26.07
N SER A 373 -14.88 2.67 -26.22
CA SER A 373 -13.87 1.84 -26.90
C SER A 373 -14.29 1.34 -28.28
N LYS A 374 -15.00 2.17 -29.05
CA LYS A 374 -15.52 1.86 -30.41
C LYS A 374 -14.80 2.63 -31.53
N LEU A 375 -13.71 3.29 -31.18
CA LEU A 375 -12.86 4.00 -32.14
C LEU A 375 -11.51 3.31 -32.23
N GLN A 376 -11.08 3.08 -33.47
CA GLN A 376 -9.78 2.53 -33.80
C GLN A 376 -8.90 3.63 -34.40
N LEU A 377 -7.72 3.81 -33.82
CA LEU A 377 -6.69 4.71 -34.33
C LEU A 377 -5.80 3.93 -35.31
N ILE A 378 -5.56 4.53 -36.47
CA ILE A 378 -4.74 3.97 -37.54
C ILE A 378 -3.68 5.00 -37.92
N VAL A 379 -2.42 4.57 -37.96
CA VAL A 379 -1.28 5.35 -38.46
C VAL A 379 -0.64 4.55 -39.59
N GLN A 380 -0.64 5.08 -40.81
CA GLN A 380 -0.13 4.37 -41.98
C GLN A 380 0.67 5.30 -42.89
N SER A 381 1.65 4.73 -43.61
CA SER A 381 2.33 5.48 -44.66
C SER A 381 1.39 5.80 -45.82
N LYS A 382 1.52 7.02 -46.37
CA LYS A 382 0.74 7.44 -47.55
C LYS A 382 1.25 6.77 -48.83
N HIS A 383 2.55 6.51 -48.93
CA HIS A 383 3.18 5.92 -50.11
C HIS A 383 3.09 4.39 -50.09
N HIS A 384 3.22 3.79 -48.90
CA HIS A 384 3.22 2.35 -48.69
C HIS A 384 2.18 1.94 -47.63
N PRO A 385 0.89 1.81 -48.01
CA PRO A 385 -0.21 1.55 -47.07
C PRO A 385 -0.06 0.27 -46.23
N GLU A 386 0.75 -0.68 -46.68
CA GLU A 386 1.10 -1.91 -45.95
C GLU A 386 1.84 -1.64 -44.63
N TYR A 387 2.58 -0.52 -44.54
CA TYR A 387 3.21 -0.07 -43.29
C TYR A 387 2.18 0.65 -42.43
N ARG A 388 1.32 -0.13 -41.80
CA ARG A 388 0.21 0.33 -40.95
C ARG A 388 0.37 -0.15 -39.51
N LEU A 389 0.14 0.77 -38.58
CA LEU A 389 -0.06 0.52 -37.15
C LEU A 389 -1.52 0.82 -36.80
N GLN A 390 -2.13 0.02 -35.94
CA GLN A 390 -3.51 0.20 -35.52
C GLN A 390 -3.73 -0.21 -34.06
N GLY A 391 -4.69 0.41 -33.40
CA GLY A 391 -5.07 0.09 -32.03
C GLY A 391 -6.43 0.65 -31.65
N GLU A 392 -7.14 -0.04 -30.77
CA GLU A 392 -8.39 0.44 -30.19
C GLU A 392 -8.10 1.52 -29.14
N VAL A 393 -8.90 2.58 -29.14
CA VAL A 393 -8.82 3.63 -28.15
C VAL A 393 -9.63 3.22 -26.93
N THR A 394 -8.97 3.01 -25.79
CA THR A 394 -9.57 2.61 -24.52
C THR A 394 -9.45 3.73 -23.48
N VAL A 395 -10.13 3.59 -22.34
CA VAL A 395 -9.89 4.46 -21.18
C VAL A 395 -8.43 4.41 -20.74
N ARG A 396 -7.97 5.49 -20.10
CA ARG A 396 -6.60 5.64 -19.60
C ARG A 396 -6.02 4.35 -18.99
N ILE A 397 -4.82 4.00 -19.43
CA ILE A 397 -4.12 2.75 -19.01
C ILE A 397 -3.53 2.80 -17.59
N GLY A 398 -3.63 3.94 -16.90
CA GLY A 398 -3.17 4.11 -15.53
C GLY A 398 -3.78 3.09 -14.58
N CYS A 399 -3.00 2.68 -13.59
CA CYS A 399 -3.45 1.84 -12.48
C CYS A 399 -4.05 2.72 -11.37
N ASP A 400 -5.11 3.46 -11.70
CA ASP A 400 -5.79 4.32 -10.74
C ASP A 400 -6.90 3.52 -10.03
N MET A 401 -6.93 3.60 -8.71
CA MET A 401 -8.03 3.14 -7.86
C MET A 401 -8.63 4.35 -7.16
N PHE A 402 -9.94 4.48 -7.19
CA PHE A 402 -10.62 5.60 -6.55
C PHE A 402 -11.20 5.13 -5.23
N GLN A 403 -10.95 5.88 -4.16
CA GLN A 403 -11.40 5.55 -2.81
C GLN A 403 -12.18 6.69 -2.18
N ALA A 404 -13.06 6.38 -1.24
CA ALA A 404 -13.80 7.37 -0.46
C ALA A 404 -14.02 6.88 0.98
N SER A 405 -13.68 7.75 1.95
CA SER A 405 -14.12 7.62 3.34
C SER A 405 -15.54 8.14 3.44
N LEU A 406 -16.49 7.28 3.84
CA LEU A 406 -17.90 7.66 3.98
C LEU A 406 -18.15 8.07 5.43
N SER A 407 -18.35 9.37 5.65
CA SER A 407 -18.69 9.93 6.96
C SER A 407 -20.10 10.52 6.98
N ALA A 408 -20.66 10.67 8.17
CA ALA A 408 -21.99 11.27 8.34
C ALA A 408 -22.03 12.67 7.69
N ALA A 409 -23.03 12.89 6.84
CA ALA A 409 -23.22 14.17 6.19
C ALA A 409 -23.63 15.24 7.20
N GLU A 410 -22.95 16.38 7.19
CA GLU A 410 -23.40 17.59 7.88
C GLU A 410 -24.77 18.01 7.29
N ALA A 411 -25.74 18.31 8.15
CA ALA A 411 -27.04 18.84 7.72
C ALA A 411 -26.82 20.21 7.06
N ASP A 412 -27.45 20.45 5.90
CA ASP A 412 -27.21 21.64 5.08
C ASP A 412 -27.66 22.96 5.76
N ASP A 413 -28.36 22.92 6.91
CA ASP A 413 -28.88 24.08 7.67
C ASP A 413 -28.68 23.99 9.20
N ALA A 414 -27.45 23.69 9.68
CA ALA A 414 -27.18 23.72 11.11
C ALA A 414 -26.05 24.70 11.47
N GLU A 415 -26.42 25.91 11.90
CA GLU A 415 -25.56 26.82 12.68
C GLU A 415 -25.18 26.24 14.07
N VAL A 416 -25.58 25.00 14.37
CA VAL A 416 -25.23 24.28 15.60
C VAL A 416 -24.63 22.92 15.23
N ALA A 417 -23.30 22.87 15.21
CA ALA A 417 -22.48 21.75 14.76
C ALA A 417 -22.35 20.61 15.80
N ASP A 418 -23.44 20.11 16.39
CA ASP A 418 -23.32 19.10 17.47
C ASP A 418 -24.11 17.80 17.28
N HIS A 419 -25.02 17.69 16.31
CA HIS A 419 -25.75 16.43 16.08
C HIS A 419 -25.70 16.01 14.61
N ALA A 420 -24.71 15.17 14.26
CA ALA A 420 -24.77 14.41 13.03
C ALA A 420 -26.04 13.55 13.04
N ALA A 421 -26.83 13.58 11.97
CA ALA A 421 -28.10 12.85 11.86
C ALA A 421 -27.92 11.32 11.98
N THR A 422 -26.69 10.82 11.84
CA THR A 422 -26.37 9.39 11.87
C THR A 422 -24.99 9.13 12.47
N THR A 423 -24.83 7.98 13.11
CA THR A 423 -23.54 7.45 13.57
C THR A 423 -22.89 6.50 12.56
N ALA A 424 -23.53 6.29 11.41
CA ALA A 424 -23.07 5.38 10.38
C ALA A 424 -21.78 5.89 9.71
N SER A 425 -20.88 4.96 9.42
CA SER A 425 -19.64 5.19 8.68
C SER A 425 -19.44 4.08 7.66
N GLY A 426 -18.57 4.31 6.68
CA GLY A 426 -18.28 3.31 5.67
C GLY A 426 -17.06 3.65 4.84
N LEU A 427 -16.80 2.77 3.88
CA LEU A 427 -15.76 2.96 2.87
C LEU A 427 -16.26 2.56 1.50
N ALA A 428 -15.62 3.11 0.49
CA ALA A 428 -15.81 2.68 -0.88
C ALA A 428 -14.48 2.69 -1.64
N TRP A 429 -14.31 1.73 -2.53
CA TRP A 429 -13.24 1.73 -3.51
C TRP A 429 -13.71 1.19 -4.85
N MET A 430 -13.17 1.74 -5.93
CA MET A 430 -13.59 1.45 -7.30
C MET A 430 -12.44 1.58 -8.29
N TYR A 431 -12.52 0.88 -9.41
CA TYR A 431 -11.51 0.92 -10.46
C TYR A 431 -12.09 0.60 -11.83
N LEU A 432 -11.41 1.07 -12.88
CA LEU A 432 -11.82 0.84 -14.26
C LEU A 432 -11.32 -0.51 -14.77
N THR A 433 -12.23 -1.30 -15.34
CA THR A 433 -11.95 -2.58 -15.99
C THR A 433 -11.39 -2.38 -17.41
N ARG A 434 -10.93 -3.47 -18.05
CA ARG A 434 -10.35 -3.41 -19.41
C ARG A 434 -11.31 -2.81 -20.45
N ASP A 435 -12.60 -3.05 -20.29
CA ASP A 435 -13.65 -2.61 -21.19
C ASP A 435 -14.17 -1.19 -20.88
N GLY A 436 -13.64 -0.53 -19.85
CA GLY A 436 -13.97 0.85 -19.47
C GLY A 436 -15.14 0.99 -18.49
N SER A 437 -15.66 -0.14 -17.98
CA SER A 437 -16.68 -0.16 -16.93
C SER A 437 -16.04 0.16 -15.56
N LEU A 438 -16.80 0.77 -14.66
CA LEU A 438 -16.33 1.13 -13.32
C LEU A 438 -16.84 0.11 -12.30
N LEU A 439 -15.95 -0.77 -11.84
CA LEU A 439 -16.25 -1.73 -10.79
C LEU A 439 -16.19 -1.03 -9.43
N TYR A 440 -17.24 -1.15 -8.62
CA TYR A 440 -17.34 -0.51 -7.31
C TYR A 440 -17.56 -1.53 -6.19
N ASN A 441 -17.01 -1.21 -5.02
CA ASN A 441 -17.24 -1.92 -3.77
C ASN A 441 -17.52 -0.87 -2.70
N VAL A 442 -18.65 -0.99 -2.03
CA VAL A 442 -19.10 -0.08 -0.98
C VAL A 442 -19.43 -0.92 0.24
N ARG A 443 -18.87 -0.56 1.40
CA ARG A 443 -19.11 -1.24 2.66
C ARG A 443 -19.52 -0.22 3.72
N LEU A 444 -20.65 -0.48 4.36
CA LEU A 444 -21.06 0.23 5.58
C LEU A 444 -20.61 -0.56 6.80
N ASP A 445 -20.33 0.17 7.88
CA ASP A 445 -20.04 -0.42 9.18
C ASP A 445 -21.31 -1.03 9.82
N ASP A 446 -22.43 -0.34 9.67
CA ASP A 446 -23.73 -0.75 10.23
C ASP A 446 -24.53 -1.53 9.17
N ALA A 447 -24.59 -2.85 9.33
CA ALA A 447 -25.30 -3.75 8.42
C ALA A 447 -26.83 -3.70 8.59
N ASP A 448 -27.32 -3.17 9.73
CA ASP A 448 -28.75 -3.05 10.05
C ASP A 448 -29.30 -1.66 9.69
N ALA A 449 -28.46 -0.77 9.18
CA ALA A 449 -28.86 0.55 8.72
C ALA A 449 -29.88 0.41 7.58
N ALA A 450 -31.05 1.03 7.74
CA ALA A 450 -32.10 1.06 6.72
C ALA A 450 -31.66 1.93 5.52
N VAL A 451 -30.88 1.36 4.61
CA VAL A 451 -30.40 2.02 3.40
C VAL A 451 -31.58 2.20 2.44
N THR A 452 -31.78 3.45 2.01
CA THR A 452 -32.85 3.83 1.07
C THR A 452 -32.32 4.13 -0.33
N GLY A 453 -31.02 4.45 -0.45
CA GLY A 453 -30.40 4.72 -1.74
C GLY A 453 -28.87 4.74 -1.69
N VAL A 454 -28.21 4.29 -2.75
CA VAL A 454 -26.75 4.41 -2.96
C VAL A 454 -26.54 5.08 -4.31
N HIS A 455 -25.98 6.30 -4.31
CA HIS A 455 -25.87 7.11 -5.52
C HIS A 455 -24.45 7.58 -5.77
N LEU A 456 -24.03 7.51 -7.04
CA LEU A 456 -22.86 8.23 -7.53
C LEU A 456 -23.30 9.63 -7.95
N VAL A 457 -22.62 10.65 -7.43
CA VAL A 457 -23.06 12.03 -7.49
C VAL A 457 -21.95 12.95 -7.96
N ALA A 458 -22.25 13.80 -8.94
CA ALA A 458 -21.35 14.87 -9.39
C ALA A 458 -21.72 16.21 -8.73
N GLY A 459 -20.71 16.93 -8.25
CA GLY A 459 -20.89 18.31 -7.79
C GLY A 459 -19.75 18.82 -6.91
N LYS A 460 -19.48 20.13 -7.00
CA LYS A 460 -18.55 20.83 -6.11
C LYS A 460 -19.29 21.35 -4.88
N GLY A 461 -18.88 20.88 -3.69
CA GLY A 461 -19.29 21.48 -2.42
C GLY A 461 -20.78 21.37 -2.09
N ARG A 462 -21.36 22.48 -1.59
CA ARG A 462 -22.75 22.60 -1.09
C ARG A 462 -23.79 22.94 -2.18
N GLY A 463 -23.42 22.94 -3.46
CA GLY A 463 -24.34 23.25 -4.57
C GLY A 463 -25.33 22.13 -4.89
N ARG A 464 -26.28 22.37 -5.80
CA ARG A 464 -27.21 21.36 -6.32
C ARG A 464 -26.41 20.24 -6.99
N ARG A 465 -26.41 19.08 -6.33
CA ARG A 465 -25.71 17.88 -6.77
C ARG A 465 -26.53 17.14 -7.83
N GLN A 466 -25.86 16.64 -8.85
CA GLN A 466 -26.48 15.85 -9.90
C GLN A 466 -26.24 14.37 -9.61
N GLU A 467 -27.32 13.62 -9.44
CA GLU A 467 -27.27 12.15 -9.40
C GLU A 467 -26.90 11.63 -10.79
N LEU A 468 -25.85 10.81 -10.85
CA LEU A 468 -25.35 10.20 -12.07
C LEU A 468 -25.88 8.77 -12.23
N GLU A 469 -25.69 7.95 -11.20
CA GLU A 469 -26.00 6.52 -11.23
C GLU A 469 -26.61 6.05 -9.91
N ASP A 470 -27.59 5.16 -10.00
CA ASP A 470 -28.25 4.53 -8.86
C ASP A 470 -27.76 3.09 -8.68
N LEU A 471 -27.05 2.85 -7.57
CA LEU A 471 -26.41 1.59 -7.22
C LEU A 471 -27.21 0.78 -6.20
N THR A 472 -28.40 1.26 -5.81
CA THR A 472 -29.20 0.73 -4.68
C THR A 472 -29.56 -0.74 -4.86
N GLN A 473 -29.80 -1.18 -6.10
CA GLN A 473 -30.21 -2.56 -6.40
C GLN A 473 -29.17 -3.62 -6.00
N HIS A 474 -27.91 -3.22 -5.82
CA HIS A 474 -26.82 -4.13 -5.48
C HIS A 474 -26.50 -4.14 -3.98
N PHE A 475 -27.29 -3.45 -3.15
CA PHE A 475 -27.06 -3.37 -1.72
C PHE A 475 -27.68 -4.58 -0.98
N ALA A 476 -26.85 -5.37 -0.31
CA ALA A 476 -27.26 -6.48 0.55
C ALA A 476 -26.25 -6.68 1.70
N ALA A 477 -26.76 -6.90 2.92
CA ALA A 477 -25.96 -7.22 4.11
C ALA A 477 -24.79 -6.25 4.39
N GLY A 478 -25.02 -4.93 4.26
CA GLY A 478 -24.00 -3.90 4.50
C GLY A 478 -23.03 -3.66 3.34
N TRP A 479 -23.21 -4.35 2.20
CA TRP A 479 -22.37 -4.26 1.02
C TRP A 479 -23.15 -3.83 -0.21
N ALA A 480 -22.55 -2.98 -1.05
CA ALA A 480 -22.98 -2.77 -2.43
C ALA A 480 -21.80 -2.97 -3.38
N ASN A 481 -21.84 -4.06 -4.14
CA ASN A 481 -20.79 -4.46 -5.07
C ASN A 481 -21.39 -4.62 -6.47
N GLY A 482 -20.74 -4.07 -7.49
CA GLY A 482 -21.24 -4.15 -8.86
C GLY A 482 -20.35 -3.43 -9.86
N SER A 483 -20.89 -3.19 -11.04
CA SER A 483 -20.23 -2.44 -12.10
C SER A 483 -21.16 -1.40 -12.70
N VAL A 484 -20.67 -0.17 -12.83
CA VAL A 484 -21.33 0.88 -13.61
C VAL A 484 -20.84 0.77 -15.05
N ASP A 485 -21.77 0.79 -16.00
CA ASP A 485 -21.44 0.77 -17.42
C ASP A 485 -20.65 2.04 -17.81
N ARG A 486 -19.91 1.95 -18.91
CA ARG A 486 -18.87 2.92 -19.32
C ARG A 486 -19.29 4.38 -19.14
N LEU A 487 -18.58 5.06 -18.24
CA LEU A 487 -18.77 6.48 -17.94
C LEU A 487 -18.63 7.36 -19.19
N THR A 488 -19.38 8.44 -19.24
CA THR A 488 -19.22 9.45 -20.29
C THR A 488 -17.87 10.19 -20.17
N PRO A 489 -17.36 10.80 -21.24
CA PRO A 489 -16.12 11.57 -21.19
C PRO A 489 -16.10 12.66 -20.11
N ARG A 490 -17.24 13.32 -19.89
CA ARG A 490 -17.40 14.34 -18.84
C ARG A 490 -17.33 13.75 -17.43
N GLU A 491 -17.94 12.60 -17.21
CA GLU A 491 -17.88 11.89 -15.92
C GLU A 491 -16.47 11.36 -15.65
N LEU A 492 -15.76 10.89 -16.67
CA LEU A 492 -14.34 10.51 -16.57
C LEU A 492 -13.46 11.71 -16.21
N GLU A 493 -13.64 12.87 -16.88
CA GLU A 493 -12.97 14.12 -16.53
C GLU A 493 -13.20 14.48 -15.04
N GLN A 494 -14.46 14.38 -14.58
CA GLN A 494 -14.83 14.65 -13.19
C GLN A 494 -14.26 13.61 -12.21
N LEU A 495 -14.22 12.33 -12.57
CA LEU A 495 -13.65 11.26 -11.74
C LEU A 495 -12.16 11.51 -11.50
N TYR A 496 -11.40 11.80 -12.56
CA TYR A 496 -9.96 12.10 -12.45
C TYR A 496 -9.66 13.44 -11.79
N ALA A 497 -10.56 14.42 -11.89
CA ALA A 497 -10.49 15.68 -11.14
C ALA A 497 -10.90 15.53 -9.66
N GLY A 498 -11.36 14.33 -9.26
CA GLY A 498 -11.90 14.06 -7.92
C GLY A 498 -13.17 14.84 -7.64
N GLU A 499 -14.00 15.18 -8.64
CA GLU A 499 -15.25 15.92 -8.48
C GLU A 499 -16.47 15.02 -8.25
N LEU A 500 -16.28 13.70 -8.32
CA LEU A 500 -17.31 12.71 -8.01
C LEU A 500 -17.31 12.35 -6.52
N SER A 501 -18.49 12.04 -6.01
CA SER A 501 -18.74 11.65 -4.63
C SER A 501 -19.75 10.52 -4.56
N LEU A 502 -19.64 9.69 -3.53
CA LEU A 502 -20.63 8.67 -3.21
C LEU A 502 -21.54 9.20 -2.09
N SER A 503 -22.85 8.99 -2.24
CA SER A 503 -23.84 9.32 -1.24
C SER A 503 -24.70 8.11 -0.93
N VAL A 504 -24.78 7.73 0.34
CA VAL A 504 -25.62 6.64 0.84
C VAL A 504 -26.72 7.26 1.70
N ALA A 505 -27.97 7.15 1.26
CA ALA A 505 -29.15 7.65 1.96
C ALA A 505 -29.69 6.60 2.95
N LEU A 506 -30.02 7.05 4.16
CA LEU A 506 -30.51 6.24 5.27
C LEU A 506 -31.93 6.68 5.66
N GLY A 507 -32.78 5.74 6.08
CA GLY A 507 -34.22 5.94 6.22
C GLY A 507 -34.65 7.07 7.17
N THR A 508 -33.89 7.35 8.24
CA THR A 508 -34.17 8.46 9.16
C THR A 508 -33.42 9.73 8.76
N ALA A 509 -33.74 10.30 7.58
CA ALA A 509 -33.21 11.58 7.06
C ALA A 509 -31.67 11.75 7.08
N GLY A 510 -30.96 10.65 7.25
CA GLY A 510 -29.52 10.61 7.43
C GLY A 510 -28.83 10.23 6.12
N ALA A 511 -27.62 10.72 5.89
CA ALA A 511 -26.84 10.28 4.75
C ALA A 511 -25.37 10.19 5.14
N VAL A 512 -24.67 9.22 4.55
CA VAL A 512 -23.22 9.09 4.65
C VAL A 512 -22.63 9.44 3.30
N ARG A 513 -21.61 10.30 3.26
CA ARG A 513 -21.03 10.83 2.01
C ARG A 513 -19.52 10.75 2.05
N GLY A 514 -18.93 10.57 0.87
CA GLY A 514 -17.48 10.61 0.70
C GLY A 514 -17.08 11.04 -0.71
N ARG A 515 -16.03 11.85 -0.80
CA ARG A 515 -15.46 12.30 -2.07
C ARG A 515 -14.51 11.25 -2.61
N LEU A 516 -14.59 10.95 -3.90
CA LEU A 516 -13.68 10.02 -4.55
C LEU A 516 -12.34 10.69 -4.83
N SER A 517 -11.26 10.05 -4.38
CA SER A 517 -9.89 10.47 -4.64
C SER A 517 -9.13 9.34 -5.34
N ALA A 518 -8.30 9.70 -6.32
CA ALA A 518 -7.46 8.74 -7.01
C ALA A 518 -6.26 8.35 -6.14
N HIS A 519 -5.99 7.06 -6.08
CA HIS A 519 -4.88 6.42 -5.39
C HIS A 519 -4.22 5.42 -6.36
N PRO A 520 -2.88 5.43 -6.53
CA PRO A 520 -2.20 4.47 -7.41
C PRO A 520 -2.34 3.03 -6.89
N ALA A 521 -2.94 2.15 -7.68
CA ALA A 521 -3.17 0.73 -7.38
C ALA A 521 -1.89 -0.12 -7.51
N ALA A 522 -0.82 0.33 -6.89
CA ALA A 522 0.53 -0.03 -7.31
C ALA A 522 1.42 -0.59 -6.21
N ASP A 523 0.88 -0.91 -5.03
CA ASP A 523 0.76 -2.31 -4.59
C ASP A 523 0.86 -2.52 -3.05
N PRO A 524 -0.24 -2.79 -2.32
CA PRO A 524 -0.25 -3.45 -1.00
C PRO A 524 -0.35 -4.99 -1.10
N ARG A 525 0.19 -5.51 -2.20
CA ARG A 525 0.12 -6.86 -2.80
C ARG A 525 -1.24 -7.28 -3.37
N LEU A 526 -1.81 -6.34 -4.12
CA LEU A 526 -2.74 -6.43 -5.26
C LEU A 526 -4.24 -6.57 -4.93
N VAL A 527 -4.56 -6.20 -3.69
CA VAL A 527 -5.82 -5.76 -3.05
C VAL A 527 -6.85 -6.85 -2.71
N ASP A 528 -7.15 -7.00 -1.41
CA ASP A 528 -8.42 -7.59 -0.93
C ASP A 528 -9.44 -6.49 -0.49
N ALA A 529 -9.07 -5.44 0.26
CA ALA A 529 -9.87 -4.20 0.52
C ALA A 529 -9.07 -3.20 1.40
N PRO A 530 -9.36 -1.88 1.41
CA PRO A 530 -8.85 -0.97 2.44
C PRO A 530 -9.47 -1.26 3.82
N LEU A 531 -8.77 -0.88 4.88
CA LEU A 531 -9.28 -0.98 6.25
C LEU A 531 -10.05 0.29 6.64
N LEU A 532 -11.25 0.12 7.21
CA LEU A 532 -12.06 1.24 7.74
C LEU A 532 -11.56 1.63 9.13
N LEU A 533 -10.95 2.80 9.27
CA LEU A 533 -10.63 3.40 10.56
C LEU A 533 -11.90 4.03 11.15
N LYS A 534 -12.39 3.42 12.24
CA LYS A 534 -13.64 3.77 12.91
C LYS A 534 -13.37 4.50 14.20
N ARG A 535 -14.33 5.27 14.65
CA ARG A 535 -14.30 5.88 15.98
C ARG A 535 -14.41 4.80 17.07
N PRO A 536 -13.57 4.83 18.11
CA PRO A 536 -13.62 3.85 19.20
C PRO A 536 -14.73 4.14 20.21
N ASP A 537 -15.22 5.39 20.29
CA ASP A 537 -16.25 5.80 21.24
C ASP A 537 -17.25 6.80 20.66
N LEU A 538 -18.29 7.14 21.44
CA LEU A 538 -19.28 8.14 21.07
C LEU A 538 -18.81 9.58 21.29
N LYS A 539 -17.67 9.81 21.95
CA LYS A 539 -17.14 11.16 22.25
C LYS A 539 -16.50 11.79 21.02
N THR A 540 -15.95 10.95 20.15
CA THR A 540 -15.39 11.35 18.87
C THR A 540 -16.50 11.72 17.88
N PRO A 541 -16.38 12.86 17.17
CA PRO A 541 -17.42 13.33 16.25
C PRO A 541 -17.77 12.28 15.20
N ALA A 542 -19.06 12.09 14.89
CA ALA A 542 -19.52 11.09 13.91
C ALA A 542 -19.04 11.37 12.47
N THR A 543 -18.56 12.57 12.20
CA THR A 543 -17.89 12.95 10.93
C THR A 543 -16.50 12.33 10.79
N SER A 544 -15.95 11.75 11.85
CA SER A 544 -14.56 11.24 11.92
C SER A 544 -14.48 9.82 11.40
N VAL A 545 -13.85 9.64 10.24
CA VAL A 545 -13.66 8.36 9.57
C VAL A 545 -12.31 8.38 8.87
N GLY A 546 -11.63 7.24 8.78
CA GLY A 546 -10.43 7.12 7.95
C GLY A 546 -10.37 5.83 7.15
N LEU A 547 -9.40 5.76 6.26
CA LEU A 547 -9.01 4.57 5.53
C LEU A 547 -7.53 4.30 5.77
N ALA A 548 -7.19 3.03 5.89
CA ALA A 548 -5.80 2.59 5.96
C ALA A 548 -5.51 1.51 4.91
N TRP A 549 -4.48 1.76 4.12
CA TRP A 549 -3.78 0.77 3.31
C TRP A 549 -2.52 0.34 4.05
N VAL A 550 -2.37 -0.96 4.24
CA VAL A 550 -1.23 -1.52 4.97
C VAL A 550 -0.72 -2.74 4.19
N THR A 551 0.60 -2.83 4.03
CA THR A 551 1.28 -4.02 3.50
C THR A 551 2.64 -4.16 4.18
N VAL A 552 3.24 -5.34 4.08
CA VAL A 552 4.67 -5.51 4.34
C VAL A 552 5.40 -5.49 2.99
N ASP A 553 6.66 -5.04 2.91
CA ASP A 553 7.49 -5.14 1.70
C ASP A 553 8.31 -6.46 1.66
N LYS A 554 9.30 -6.56 0.76
CA LYS A 554 10.23 -7.72 0.70
C LYS A 554 11.38 -7.64 1.71
N ASP A 555 11.61 -6.46 2.24
CA ASP A 555 12.60 -6.14 3.26
C ASP A 555 11.97 -6.21 4.67
N CYS A 556 10.74 -6.75 4.78
CA CYS A 556 9.93 -6.91 5.99
C CYS A 556 9.59 -5.60 6.72
N ASN A 557 9.52 -4.47 6.00
CA ASN A 557 9.03 -3.20 6.53
C ASN A 557 7.52 -3.07 6.34
N LEU A 558 6.85 -2.45 7.31
CA LEU A 558 5.42 -2.14 7.22
C LEU A 558 5.22 -0.86 6.42
N LEU A 559 4.69 -0.95 5.21
CA LEU A 559 4.23 0.18 4.42
C LEU A 559 2.81 0.54 4.83
N TYR A 560 2.55 1.83 4.99
CA TYR A 560 1.22 2.33 5.34
C TYR A 560 0.89 3.59 4.55
N GLU A 561 -0.38 3.72 4.20
CA GLU A 561 -0.99 4.95 3.73
C GLU A 561 -2.33 5.11 4.44
N ILE A 562 -2.51 6.24 5.11
CA ILE A 562 -3.68 6.54 5.91
C ILE A 562 -4.27 7.84 5.40
N SER A 563 -5.58 7.82 5.17
CA SER A 563 -6.36 9.02 4.93
C SER A 563 -7.40 9.17 6.03
N ILE A 564 -7.55 10.37 6.57
CA ILE A 564 -8.51 10.70 7.60
C ILE A 564 -9.39 11.84 7.11
N VAL A 565 -10.66 11.79 7.52
CA VAL A 565 -11.66 12.83 7.29
C VAL A 565 -12.34 13.08 8.63
N GLY A 566 -12.44 14.34 9.03
CA GLY A 566 -13.17 14.70 10.24
C GLY A 566 -12.88 16.13 10.69
N HIS A 567 -13.92 16.82 11.15
CA HIS A 567 -13.83 18.22 11.54
C HIS A 567 -12.76 18.43 12.62
N GLY A 568 -11.76 19.24 12.31
CA GLY A 568 -10.69 19.62 13.24
C GLY A 568 -9.65 18.53 13.55
N LEU A 569 -9.73 17.33 12.97
CA LEU A 569 -8.69 16.30 13.13
C LEU A 569 -7.44 16.60 12.30
N GLU A 570 -7.63 17.11 11.08
CA GLU A 570 -6.56 17.41 10.13
C GLU A 570 -5.61 18.50 10.63
N GLN A 571 -6.06 19.35 11.56
CA GLN A 571 -5.28 20.47 12.10
C GLN A 571 -4.55 20.12 13.41
N ARG A 572 -4.57 18.87 13.84
CA ARG A 572 -3.94 18.41 15.09
C ARG A 572 -2.73 17.53 14.80
N PRO A 573 -1.74 17.52 15.71
CA PRO A 573 -0.67 16.52 15.66
C PRO A 573 -1.24 15.16 16.07
N LEU A 574 -1.11 14.19 15.18
CA LEU A 574 -1.60 12.82 15.36
C LEU A 574 -0.44 11.83 15.35
N GLU A 575 -0.61 10.73 16.06
CA GLU A 575 0.35 9.63 16.11
C GLU A 575 -0.31 8.33 15.66
N LEU A 576 0.41 7.55 14.86
CA LEU A 576 0.01 6.23 14.42
C LEU A 576 0.68 5.15 15.26
N TYR A 577 -0.11 4.18 15.71
CA TYR A 577 0.36 3.06 16.49
C TYR A 577 -0.11 1.72 15.91
N VAL A 578 0.79 0.74 15.94
CA VAL A 578 0.44 -0.67 15.80
C VAL A 578 0.38 -1.25 17.20
N GLU A 579 -0.73 -1.89 17.51
CA GLU A 579 -1.04 -2.42 18.83
C GLU A 579 -1.33 -3.91 18.74
N ASP A 580 -0.49 -4.72 19.36
CA ASP A 580 -0.61 -6.17 19.37
C ASP A 580 -1.24 -6.63 20.68
N ILE A 581 -2.29 -7.43 20.57
CA ILE A 581 -2.94 -8.06 21.72
C ILE A 581 -2.74 -9.58 21.59
N PRO A 582 -1.99 -10.24 22.49
CA PRO A 582 -1.62 -11.64 22.34
C PRO A 582 -2.81 -12.60 22.39
N VAL A 583 -3.88 -12.22 23.10
CA VAL A 583 -5.17 -12.93 23.15
C VAL A 583 -6.26 -11.88 23.32
N LEU A 584 -7.37 -11.99 22.57
CA LEU A 584 -8.58 -11.17 22.80
C LEU A 584 -9.22 -11.56 24.13
N ALA A 585 -8.71 -10.99 25.22
CA ALA A 585 -9.15 -11.21 26.59
C ALA A 585 -9.19 -9.85 27.33
N PRO A 586 -10.13 -9.64 28.27
CA PRO A 586 -10.12 -8.47 29.13
C PRO A 586 -8.77 -8.32 29.85
N ASN A 587 -8.25 -7.09 29.87
CA ASN A 587 -6.97 -6.70 30.47
C ASN A 587 -5.71 -7.38 29.89
N ALA A 588 -5.81 -7.99 28.70
CA ALA A 588 -4.65 -8.59 28.04
C ALA A 588 -3.48 -7.59 27.91
N PRO A 589 -2.23 -8.05 28.10
CA PRO A 589 -1.08 -7.18 27.99
C PRO A 589 -0.93 -6.69 26.56
N VAL A 590 -0.92 -5.38 26.40
CA VAL A 590 -0.88 -4.71 25.10
C VAL A 590 0.55 -4.31 24.78
N SER A 591 1.07 -4.76 23.64
CA SER A 591 2.31 -4.21 23.08
C SER A 591 1.94 -3.10 22.10
N ARG A 592 2.39 -1.87 22.36
CA ARG A 592 2.07 -0.71 21.53
C ARG A 592 3.33 -0.09 20.96
N LYS A 593 3.41 -0.01 19.64
CA LYS A 593 4.57 0.53 18.92
C LYS A 593 4.18 1.75 18.10
N LYS A 594 4.85 2.88 18.34
CA LYS A 594 4.67 4.09 17.54
C LYS A 594 5.29 3.89 16.16
N VAL A 595 4.50 4.14 15.13
CA VAL A 595 4.91 4.05 13.73
C VAL A 595 5.38 5.41 13.22
N VAL A 596 4.54 6.44 13.36
CA VAL A 596 4.82 7.78 12.84
C VAL A 596 4.02 8.85 13.57
N GLU A 597 4.54 10.05 13.57
CA GLU A 597 3.84 11.27 13.95
C GLU A 597 3.55 12.08 12.68
N PHE A 598 2.32 12.55 12.52
CA PHE A 598 1.88 13.21 11.30
C PHE A 598 0.88 14.35 11.57
N TYR A 599 0.74 15.20 10.56
CA TYR A 599 -0.16 16.34 10.54
C TYR A 599 -0.86 16.39 9.18
N GLY A 600 -2.16 16.71 9.17
CA GLY A 600 -2.96 16.76 7.94
C GLY A 600 -3.79 15.50 7.66
N PRO A 601 -4.53 15.50 6.52
CA PRO A 601 -5.52 14.47 6.20
C PRO A 601 -4.93 13.17 5.67
N VAL A 602 -3.68 13.18 5.18
CA VAL A 602 -3.07 12.00 4.56
C VAL A 602 -1.64 11.85 5.04
N VAL A 603 -1.28 10.64 5.45
CA VAL A 603 0.09 10.25 5.77
C VAL A 603 0.42 8.96 5.05
N GLU A 604 1.59 8.91 4.41
CA GLU A 604 2.12 7.70 3.81
C GLU A 604 3.58 7.53 4.23
N GLY A 605 4.02 6.28 4.36
CA GLY A 605 5.39 5.99 4.76
C GLY A 605 5.62 4.51 4.99
N PHE A 606 6.71 4.24 5.70
CA PHE A 606 7.05 2.89 6.14
C PHE A 606 7.59 2.90 7.56
N ALA A 607 7.39 1.79 8.26
CA ALA A 607 7.88 1.55 9.60
C ALA A 607 8.94 0.46 9.55
N ILE A 608 10.11 0.73 10.15
CA ILE A 608 11.20 -0.24 10.28
C ILE A 608 11.22 -0.88 11.67
N GLY A 609 11.87 -2.04 11.76
CA GLY A 609 12.23 -2.68 13.02
C GLY A 609 11.08 -3.44 13.70
N LEU A 610 10.08 -3.92 12.94
CA LEU A 610 9.16 -4.93 13.47
C LEU A 610 9.92 -6.26 13.61
N ASN A 611 9.79 -6.92 14.76
CA ASN A 611 10.41 -8.22 15.00
C ASN A 611 9.56 -9.35 14.36
N GLU A 612 10.13 -10.57 14.26
CA GLU A 612 9.44 -11.71 13.63
C GLU A 612 8.13 -12.10 14.34
N ILE A 613 8.02 -11.83 15.65
CA ILE A 613 6.81 -12.10 16.45
C ILE A 613 5.72 -11.06 16.18
N GLU A 614 6.06 -9.78 16.08
CA GLU A 614 5.15 -8.70 15.70
C GLU A 614 4.62 -8.94 14.27
N LEU A 615 5.50 -9.37 13.35
CA LEU A 615 5.10 -9.74 11.99
C LEU A 615 4.17 -10.97 11.96
N SER A 616 4.38 -11.97 12.82
CA SER A 616 3.48 -13.13 12.90
C SER A 616 2.11 -12.77 13.52
N ARG A 617 2.06 -11.83 14.47
CA ARG A 617 0.80 -11.28 15.02
C ARG A 617 0.03 -10.45 14.00
N LEU A 618 0.73 -9.65 13.21
CA LEU A 618 0.15 -8.95 12.06
C LEU A 618 -0.43 -9.92 11.03
N HIS A 619 0.27 -11.03 10.76
CA HIS A 619 -0.19 -12.05 9.83
C HIS A 619 -1.44 -12.82 10.31
N SER A 620 -1.54 -13.07 11.62
CA SER A 620 -2.65 -13.81 12.24
C SER A 620 -3.87 -12.95 12.60
N GLY A 621 -3.81 -11.65 12.34
CA GLY A 621 -4.92 -10.73 12.55
C GLY A 621 -5.19 -10.35 14.01
N MET A 622 -4.12 -10.34 14.82
CA MET A 622 -4.15 -9.98 16.26
C MET A 622 -3.67 -8.55 16.53
N SER A 623 -3.49 -7.75 15.49
CA SER A 623 -2.99 -6.38 15.57
C SER A 623 -4.08 -5.35 15.25
N PHE A 624 -4.04 -4.23 15.96
CA PHE A 624 -4.87 -3.06 15.75
C PHE A 624 -4.03 -1.90 15.25
N LEU A 625 -4.65 -1.05 14.42
CA LEU A 625 -4.07 0.19 13.97
C LEU A 625 -4.82 1.35 14.63
N ASN A 626 -4.10 2.15 15.42
CA ASN A 626 -4.67 3.18 16.27
C ASN A 626 -4.11 4.55 15.89
N VAL A 627 -5.01 5.50 15.62
CA VAL A 627 -4.69 6.93 15.44
C VAL A 627 -5.00 7.66 16.74
N VAL A 628 -3.99 8.31 17.30
CA VAL A 628 -4.05 8.92 18.63
C VAL A 628 -3.75 10.41 18.53
N ASP A 629 -4.56 11.23 19.21
CA ASP A 629 -4.30 12.66 19.34
C ASP A 629 -3.16 12.86 20.35
N GLN A 630 -2.08 13.49 19.91
CA GLN A 630 -0.87 13.66 20.72
C GLN A 630 -1.12 14.51 21.98
N LYS A 631 -2.05 15.47 21.93
CA LYS A 631 -2.30 16.40 23.04
C LYS A 631 -3.13 15.76 24.14
N THR A 632 -4.15 14.98 23.78
CA THR A 632 -5.05 14.33 24.74
C THR A 632 -4.61 12.91 25.08
N ASN A 633 -3.72 12.32 24.28
CA ASN A 633 -3.29 10.92 24.35
C ASN A 633 -4.49 9.94 24.29
N THR A 634 -5.53 10.30 23.55
CA THR A 634 -6.74 9.48 23.36
C THR A 634 -6.78 8.93 21.94
N THR A 635 -7.16 7.66 21.80
CA THR A 635 -7.42 7.06 20.49
C THR A 635 -8.64 7.71 19.86
N VAL A 636 -8.46 8.25 18.66
CA VAL A 636 -9.52 8.93 17.90
C VAL A 636 -10.12 8.00 16.85
N LEU A 637 -9.27 7.21 16.18
CA LEU A 637 -9.70 6.22 15.20
C LEU A 637 -8.94 4.91 15.41
N GLN A 638 -9.61 3.80 15.17
CA GLN A 638 -9.10 2.45 15.37
C GLN A 638 -9.64 1.51 14.29
N THR A 639 -8.82 0.54 13.88
CA THR A 639 -9.27 -0.62 13.11
C THR A 639 -8.50 -1.87 13.53
N ARG A 640 -9.11 -3.04 13.32
CA ARG A 640 -8.42 -4.32 13.37
C ARG A 640 -7.79 -4.62 12.01
N ILE A 641 -6.59 -5.18 12.01
CA ILE A 641 -5.94 -5.71 10.80
C ILE A 641 -6.35 -7.18 10.70
N GLU A 642 -7.34 -7.50 9.87
CA GLU A 642 -7.91 -8.87 9.82
C GLU A 642 -7.16 -9.81 8.87
N THR A 643 -6.65 -9.30 7.73
CA THR A 643 -6.13 -10.14 6.63
C THR A 643 -4.87 -9.56 5.99
N LEU A 644 -3.76 -9.48 6.74
CA LEU A 644 -2.47 -9.07 6.17
C LEU A 644 -1.65 -10.30 5.74
N ARG A 645 -1.56 -10.55 4.42
CA ARG A 645 -0.71 -11.63 3.88
C ARG A 645 0.73 -11.16 3.81
N LEU A 646 1.61 -11.83 4.55
CA LEU A 646 3.05 -11.53 4.56
C LEU A 646 3.79 -12.53 3.66
N PRO A 647 4.95 -12.17 3.08
CA PRO A 647 5.83 -13.12 2.43
C PRO A 647 6.31 -14.15 3.43
N GLU A 648 6.43 -15.40 2.99
CA GLU A 648 7.01 -16.48 3.80
C GLU A 648 8.43 -16.13 4.28
N THR A 649 9.17 -15.30 3.53
CA THR A 649 10.51 -14.83 3.93
C THR A 649 10.52 -13.96 5.19
N CYS A 650 9.40 -13.33 5.53
CA CYS A 650 9.25 -12.48 6.71
C CYS A 650 8.67 -13.20 7.93
N LEU A 651 8.25 -14.46 7.76
CA LEU A 651 7.66 -15.26 8.83
C LEU A 651 8.73 -16.15 9.49
N PRO A 652 8.63 -16.41 10.81
CA PRO A 652 9.53 -17.32 11.49
C PRO A 652 9.36 -18.74 10.93
N HIS A 653 10.47 -19.42 10.66
CA HIS A 653 10.46 -20.80 10.15
C HIS A 653 10.44 -21.73 11.37
N VAL A 654 9.28 -22.32 11.68
CA VAL A 654 9.18 -23.33 12.73
C VAL A 654 9.55 -24.69 12.10
N SER A 655 10.66 -25.28 12.50
CA SER A 655 11.00 -26.66 12.15
C SER A 655 10.03 -27.62 12.87
N ASP A 656 9.63 -28.73 12.24
CA ASP A 656 8.72 -29.75 12.83
C ASP A 656 9.22 -30.35 14.17
N ASN A 657 10.49 -30.14 14.53
CA ASN A 657 11.08 -30.59 15.80
C ASN A 657 11.06 -29.52 16.90
N ASP A 658 10.68 -28.28 16.58
CA ASP A 658 10.47 -27.23 17.56
C ASP A 658 9.00 -27.26 17.96
N LEU A 659 8.69 -27.93 19.07
CA LEU A 659 7.49 -27.56 19.83
C LEU A 659 7.58 -26.04 20.01
N PRO A 660 6.57 -25.25 19.63
CA PRO A 660 6.57 -23.84 19.98
C PRO A 660 6.56 -23.80 21.49
N GLN A 661 7.75 -23.62 22.09
CA GLN A 661 7.83 -23.10 23.43
C GLN A 661 7.05 -21.80 23.31
N GLN A 662 5.89 -21.74 23.96
CA GLN A 662 5.24 -20.50 24.30
C GLN A 662 6.22 -19.73 25.20
N GLN A 663 7.33 -19.26 24.64
CA GLN A 663 8.03 -18.09 25.10
C GLN A 663 7.08 -16.94 24.81
N VAL A 664 6.14 -16.77 25.74
CA VAL A 664 5.36 -15.56 25.83
C VAL A 664 6.32 -14.48 26.34
N ASP A 665 7.26 -14.08 25.48
CA ASP A 665 8.38 -13.21 25.86
C ASP A 665 7.95 -11.77 26.16
N HIS A 666 6.65 -11.46 26.12
CA HIS A 666 6.08 -10.26 26.72
C HIS A 666 4.65 -10.53 27.26
N VAL A 667 4.51 -11.44 28.21
CA VAL A 667 3.63 -11.13 29.35
C VAL A 667 4.45 -10.15 30.20
N PRO A 668 3.97 -8.94 30.58
CA PRO A 668 4.66 -8.16 31.60
C PRO A 668 4.89 -9.11 32.76
N GLU A 669 6.16 -9.31 33.15
CA GLU A 669 6.74 -10.49 33.84
C GLU A 669 6.03 -10.96 35.14
N ARG A 670 4.88 -10.37 35.48
CA ARG A 670 4.11 -10.54 36.70
C ARG A 670 2.58 -10.45 36.47
N SER A 671 2.04 -10.95 35.36
CA SER A 671 0.57 -11.03 35.19
C SER A 671 0.10 -12.46 34.96
N CYS A 672 -1.11 -12.76 35.41
CA CYS A 672 -1.71 -14.09 35.43
C CYS A 672 -2.84 -14.17 34.41
N PHE A 673 -2.91 -15.26 33.65
CA PHE A 673 -4.05 -15.58 32.80
C PHE A 673 -4.93 -16.65 33.48
N TYR A 674 -6.20 -16.34 33.72
CA TYR A 674 -7.14 -17.24 34.39
C TYR A 674 -8.58 -17.04 33.86
N GLU A 675 -9.27 -18.14 33.54
CA GLU A 675 -10.64 -18.15 32.96
C GLU A 675 -10.88 -17.12 31.83
N GLY A 676 -9.89 -16.93 30.94
CA GLY A 676 -10.03 -16.03 29.80
C GLY A 676 -9.81 -14.54 30.09
N SER A 677 -9.31 -14.19 31.28
CA SER A 677 -8.95 -12.81 31.66
C SER A 677 -7.51 -12.71 32.17
N PHE A 678 -6.89 -11.54 32.00
CA PHE A 678 -5.58 -11.24 32.57
C PHE A 678 -5.71 -10.43 33.87
N TYR A 679 -4.88 -10.77 34.86
CA TYR A 679 -4.84 -10.14 36.17
C TYR A 679 -3.41 -9.67 36.47
N LYS A 680 -3.26 -8.46 36.99
CA LYS A 680 -1.96 -7.88 37.37
C LYS A 680 -1.42 -8.52 38.63
N GLU A 681 -0.10 -8.45 38.85
CA GLU A 681 0.52 -8.91 40.10
C GLU A 681 -0.19 -8.32 41.33
N GLY A 682 -0.56 -9.17 42.28
CA GLY A 682 -1.28 -8.79 43.49
C GLY A 682 -2.78 -8.48 43.29
N GLU A 683 -3.28 -8.49 42.07
CA GLU A 683 -4.72 -8.32 41.80
C GLU A 683 -5.51 -9.49 42.36
N LEU A 684 -6.67 -9.20 42.95
CA LEU A 684 -7.58 -10.15 43.58
C LEU A 684 -8.87 -10.22 42.77
N TRP A 685 -9.33 -11.43 42.45
CA TRP A 685 -10.58 -11.63 41.71
C TRP A 685 -11.34 -12.85 42.23
N ARG A 686 -12.67 -12.82 42.05
CA ARG A 686 -13.53 -13.96 42.32
C ARG A 686 -13.74 -14.77 41.05
N VAL A 687 -13.76 -16.08 41.18
CA VAL A 687 -14.01 -17.00 40.06
C VAL A 687 -15.49 -16.91 39.66
N GLY A 688 -15.78 -16.75 38.36
CA GLY A 688 -17.15 -16.57 37.89
C GLY A 688 -17.99 -17.86 38.04
N SER A 689 -17.34 -19.01 37.91
CA SER A 689 -17.93 -20.34 38.08
C SER A 689 -18.14 -20.74 39.55
N ASP A 690 -17.34 -20.17 40.47
CA ASP A 690 -17.44 -20.40 41.91
C ASP A 690 -17.21 -19.12 42.73
N VAL A 691 -18.30 -18.53 43.20
CA VAL A 691 -18.30 -17.28 43.98
C VAL A 691 -17.55 -17.41 45.32
N CYS A 692 -17.23 -18.64 45.75
CA CYS A 692 -16.45 -18.92 46.96
C CYS A 692 -14.94 -18.99 46.75
N THR A 693 -14.46 -18.95 45.52
CA THR A 693 -13.02 -19.01 45.25
C THR A 693 -12.49 -17.60 44.99
N LEU A 694 -11.52 -17.18 45.81
CA LEU A 694 -10.79 -15.92 45.63
C LEU A 694 -9.40 -16.23 45.13
N CYS A 695 -9.05 -15.69 43.97
CA CYS A 695 -7.75 -15.83 43.36
C CYS A 695 -6.94 -14.55 43.51
N SER A 696 -5.62 -14.72 43.63
CA SER A 696 -4.64 -13.64 43.61
C SER A 696 -3.56 -13.95 42.57
N CYS A 697 -3.04 -12.95 41.88
CA CYS A 697 -1.91 -13.16 40.99
C CYS A 697 -0.61 -13.06 41.78
N LYS A 698 0.16 -14.16 41.84
CA LYS A 698 1.46 -14.22 42.55
C LYS A 698 2.53 -14.77 41.61
N ASN A 699 3.55 -13.96 41.30
CA ASN A 699 4.66 -14.29 40.41
C ASN A 699 4.19 -14.87 39.06
N GLY A 700 3.17 -14.24 38.45
CA GLY A 700 2.60 -14.69 37.19
C GLY A 700 1.82 -16.02 37.25
N ARG A 701 1.51 -16.53 38.45
CA ARG A 701 0.64 -17.70 38.64
C ARG A 701 -0.61 -17.33 39.46
N PRO A 702 -1.81 -17.77 39.03
CA PRO A 702 -3.01 -17.61 39.84
C PRO A 702 -2.93 -18.50 41.08
N ALA A 703 -2.96 -17.89 42.26
CA ALA A 703 -3.04 -18.55 43.56
C ALA A 703 -4.47 -18.37 44.09
N CYS A 704 -5.26 -19.44 44.00
CA CYS A 704 -6.68 -19.45 44.37
C CYS A 704 -6.89 -20.17 45.70
N GLU A 705 -7.65 -19.53 46.59
CA GLU A 705 -8.00 -20.07 47.90
C GLU A 705 -9.53 -20.00 48.10
N ALA A 706 -10.08 -21.01 48.76
CA ALA A 706 -11.48 -21.00 49.16
C ALA A 706 -11.68 -19.96 50.27
N MET A 707 -12.65 -19.07 50.10
CA MET A 707 -12.96 -18.03 51.08
C MET A 707 -13.40 -18.68 52.40
N PRO A 708 -12.70 -18.43 53.52
CA PRO A 708 -13.12 -18.95 54.80
C PRO A 708 -14.39 -18.23 55.25
N CYS A 709 -15.46 -18.99 55.47
CA CYS A 709 -16.70 -18.42 55.97
C CYS A 709 -16.63 -18.14 57.47
N PRO A 710 -17.15 -16.99 57.93
CA PRO A 710 -17.25 -16.72 59.35
C PRO A 710 -18.17 -17.76 60.01
N PRO A 711 -17.88 -18.17 61.26
CA PRO A 711 -18.72 -19.12 61.99
C PRO A 711 -20.12 -18.52 62.20
N THR A 712 -21.14 -19.25 61.77
CA THR A 712 -22.54 -18.88 61.96
C THR A 712 -23.04 -19.38 63.32
N ASN A 713 -23.64 -18.50 64.12
CA ASN A 713 -24.08 -18.80 65.48
C ASN A 713 -25.58 -19.14 65.57
N CYS A 714 -26.16 -19.72 64.51
CA CYS A 714 -27.58 -20.07 64.43
C CYS A 714 -27.77 -21.54 64.02
N PRO A 715 -28.91 -22.15 64.41
CA PRO A 715 -29.15 -23.58 64.16
C PRO A 715 -29.37 -23.93 62.67
N ASN A 716 -29.83 -22.99 61.84
CA ASN A 716 -30.07 -23.21 60.39
C ASN A 716 -29.53 -22.04 59.55
N PRO A 717 -28.21 -21.97 59.30
CA PRO A 717 -27.63 -20.95 58.43
C PRO A 717 -27.93 -21.28 56.95
N THR A 718 -28.50 -20.33 56.22
CA THR A 718 -28.91 -20.54 54.82
C THR A 718 -27.99 -19.80 53.86
N LYS A 719 -27.57 -20.48 52.78
CA LYS A 719 -26.81 -19.88 51.67
C LYS A 719 -27.77 -19.29 50.65
N LYS A 720 -27.73 -17.97 50.42
CA LYS A 720 -28.52 -17.33 49.37
C LYS A 720 -27.89 -17.61 48.00
N ARG A 721 -28.71 -17.61 46.94
CA ARG A 721 -28.24 -17.83 45.57
C ARG A 721 -27.31 -16.67 45.16
N GLY A 722 -26.05 -16.97 44.88
CA GLY A 722 -25.01 -15.99 44.54
C GLY A 722 -24.08 -15.59 45.69
N ASP A 723 -24.41 -15.93 46.94
CA ASP A 723 -23.51 -15.69 48.08
C ASP A 723 -22.57 -16.88 48.30
N CYS A 724 -21.33 -16.63 48.72
CA CYS A 724 -20.41 -17.71 49.08
C CYS A 724 -20.79 -18.34 50.43
N CYS A 725 -20.94 -17.49 51.45
CA CYS A 725 -21.08 -17.94 52.83
C CYS A 725 -22.54 -18.00 53.28
N PRO A 726 -22.90 -19.01 54.10
CA PRO A 726 -24.22 -19.08 54.67
C PRO A 726 -24.37 -17.98 55.73
N SER A 727 -25.52 -17.30 55.74
CA SER A 727 -25.83 -16.27 56.72
C SER A 727 -26.99 -16.73 57.59
N CYS A 728 -26.96 -16.32 58.85
CA CYS A 728 -28.12 -16.41 59.72
C CYS A 728 -29.09 -15.31 59.29
N TYR A 729 -30.34 -15.67 59.01
CA TYR A 729 -31.39 -14.67 58.97
C TYR A 729 -31.51 -14.07 60.37
N SER A 730 -31.08 -12.82 60.56
CA SER A 730 -31.61 -12.02 61.65
C SER A 730 -32.97 -11.52 61.18
N GLU A 731 -34.04 -12.12 61.70
CA GLU A 731 -35.28 -11.35 61.84
C GLU A 731 -35.02 -10.27 62.88
N LEU A 732 -34.42 -9.16 62.45
CA LEU A 732 -34.50 -7.92 63.19
C LEU A 732 -35.90 -7.35 62.94
N ASN A 733 -36.83 -7.78 63.80
CA ASN A 733 -37.77 -6.86 64.40
C ASN A 733 -36.99 -5.61 64.83
N CYS A 734 -37.13 -4.53 64.05
CA CYS A 734 -36.89 -3.19 64.57
C CYS A 734 -38.01 -2.90 65.56
N ASP A 735 -37.75 -3.08 66.85
CA ASP A 735 -38.32 -2.25 67.92
C ASP A 735 -37.66 -2.64 69.25
N VAL A 736 -36.75 -1.80 69.76
CA VAL A 736 -36.89 -1.06 71.02
C VAL A 736 -35.60 -0.26 71.28
N MET A 737 -35.79 1.05 71.19
CA MET A 737 -35.03 2.21 71.68
C MET A 737 -33.91 2.02 72.73
N GLN A 738 -32.84 2.79 72.54
CA GLN A 738 -32.47 3.86 73.49
C GLN A 738 -31.70 5.00 72.80
N PRO A 739 -32.22 6.24 72.78
CA PRO A 739 -31.44 7.45 72.49
C PRO A 739 -30.95 8.11 73.78
N ALA A 740 -29.81 8.78 73.67
CA ALA A 740 -29.19 9.54 74.74
C ALA A 740 -30.01 10.76 75.18
N ALA A 741 -29.95 11.01 76.50
CA ALA A 741 -30.02 12.29 77.21
C ALA A 741 -31.15 13.29 76.86
N ARG A 742 -32.07 13.44 77.83
CA ARG A 742 -32.99 14.57 77.98
C ARG A 742 -32.22 15.87 78.24
N ILE A 743 -32.41 16.88 77.39
CA ILE A 743 -32.43 18.29 77.78
C ILE A 743 -33.81 18.83 77.39
N ALA A 744 -34.51 19.42 78.35
CA ALA A 744 -35.87 19.92 78.20
C ALA A 744 -35.88 21.32 77.57
N ARG A 745 -36.74 21.55 76.57
CA ARG A 745 -37.88 22.51 76.56
C ARG A 745 -38.28 22.94 75.15
N ALA A 746 -39.61 22.98 74.96
CA ALA A 746 -40.41 23.81 74.06
C ALA A 746 -40.52 23.45 72.55
N GLY A 747 -41.71 22.96 72.16
CA GLY A 747 -42.60 23.77 71.31
C GLY A 747 -42.74 23.42 69.81
N CYS A 748 -43.93 22.88 69.50
CA CYS A 748 -44.73 23.06 68.27
C CYS A 748 -44.59 22.12 67.05
N LEU A 749 -45.76 21.60 66.69
CA LEU A 749 -46.19 20.85 65.50
C LEU A 749 -45.91 21.59 64.19
N PHE A 750 -45.72 20.86 63.07
CA PHE A 750 -46.70 20.78 61.97
C PHE A 750 -46.35 19.67 60.96
N LEU A 751 -47.42 19.17 60.32
CA LEU A 751 -47.57 17.92 59.58
C LEU A 751 -46.92 17.88 58.19
N ILE A 752 -46.50 16.67 57.78
CA ILE A 752 -46.34 16.24 56.39
C ILE A 752 -47.56 15.37 56.03
N SER A 753 -48.22 15.63 54.90
CA SER A 753 -49.08 14.66 54.18
C SER A 753 -48.42 14.38 52.82
N ALA A 754 -47.92 13.18 52.54
CA ALA A 754 -48.65 12.01 52.00
C ALA A 754 -49.32 12.30 50.65
N GLY A 755 -49.23 11.50 49.57
CA GLY A 755 -48.66 10.17 49.33
C GLY A 755 -48.61 9.95 47.79
N ALA A 756 -47.68 9.13 47.30
CA ALA A 756 -47.91 7.73 46.90
C ALA A 756 -48.62 7.57 45.54
N LEU A 757 -47.98 6.89 44.58
CA LEU A 757 -48.18 5.45 44.39
C LEU A 757 -47.21 4.89 43.34
N CYS A 758 -46.63 3.74 43.68
CA CYS A 758 -45.89 2.85 42.80
C CYS A 758 -46.79 2.22 41.72
N LYS A 759 -46.18 1.92 40.57
CA LYS A 759 -46.00 0.54 40.15
C LYS A 759 -44.61 0.34 39.58
#